data_AF-A0A670YIQ9-F1
#
_entry.id   AF-A0A670YIQ9-F1
#
_cell.length_a   1.000
_cell.length_b   1.000
_cell.length_c   1.000
_cell.angle_alpha   90.00
_cell.angle_beta   90.00
_cell.angle_gamma   90.00
#
_symmetry.space_group_name_H-M   'P 1'
#
loop_
_entity.id
_entity.type
_entity.pdbx_description
1 polymer ?
#
loop_
_entity_poly.entity_id
_entity_poly.type
_entity_poly.pdbx_seq_one_letter_code
_entity_poly.pdbx_strand_id
1 'polypeptide(L)'
;IMSYNLNLLGLDPFPLDYENDIVELFGFQWVTEIALVESCTFLFGLLRQFIYKLENLVESSSSDFGQAAHRHLEAHNMRQKCVEFLQYVKVFIFRYLEPHETEDELFHPYEKQEAQLPSLIVEELHSLTLHIGRLYDLPACILEGNTILPQAKLFPPSWHLLHLYIDIHWSVLEIQHLLGEKMQRQTIYAHRFTNLTGENLTNISLFEDHCGNLLYDLISLSVKRYSKVRLSEALITHHYTCTCIKELWVLLIHLLDHRNKASLTESFWNWLNKILKKVFEKNNGTDSVPAFESIPCKDPLSFSWWIITHLASLYHIDRNGYTDEKVDSNWPYVEDLLKQSVNNQVILEEQLRMHLQCCLTLSHIWDVNLTIVTIVWEHYSKNLNNPFTIPWFGLKGLANISKTPLSMYELIKSYCSDIHTPDMYISCNSFQFFLRILAQIMRKAGKMNGVHPWKQIKGRIYSKFHQKRMCELTEVGLQNFLYLFLVLAALAETEDVASRMMELLHFLSPTSTSVSQKALIWKGYFAFILTYIDKGMDIRVLAEPLSVAFCEKAKEFLVARNDLVQKQNLWMLLSTYVDGVQEVFESSLYLNLSEEKLMCDGFSMLLPGCRGAELTAVLNFLQAVLFRLRTAHEQLNQGLRLGNPGPNAQPSSVAKEHHLAVAKALWRNFFPYLKSQRMVKTPPPQLADTAAGLTLLALDLPSTCTSDLQPQPVISMMQLFGWDDMVCPQLVSRYLTHLIQNSALAEALTGMGHSSYQSLFIQSWFRCILQMFINQPPETLIRTDSCLEHKAYMEQLTELTRLIFKLPEVITIFSKSHFDESVCKQDAKEAVFRFIEAVGKNYIELQHLSEKSVMVTKALVYLGDILKYVKPYLIKKGPAEGLHLTYKIIGCLVKSWAAILATSKAQPLLFRIIDCLLLPHAVLQQDKELPAVMLAAIRENLPFFLQGLSFVCCHCQSQSQSAYLNQLLRDVIRQYLGRFLFLSSRAGHHPILLALCGSAPEAIHLHKTSVQVIRYENYLQFKGNAPPSRLGSVLAFTLEALQRTKSIEICDVEMLLPSVLKCLILVNEPQVKKLSTEILQYLVEGCQARPGGELATQLISVFRQFIQDYTTVYDHQVYSILETVAVLSQSLVICLIPTMTEALRNSEYKQGLGRNTLKSCAFSKALWF
;
A
#
# COMPACT_ATOMS: atom_id res chain seq x y z
N ILE A 1 -36.83 -36.88 25.64
CA ILE A 1 -35.39 -37.18 25.82
C ILE A 1 -35.08 -37.56 27.27
N MET A 2 -35.33 -36.71 28.26
CA MET A 2 -35.00 -37.01 29.67
C MET A 2 -35.71 -38.27 30.23
N SER A 3 -37.01 -38.46 29.96
CA SER A 3 -37.76 -39.68 30.35
C SER A 3 -37.19 -40.95 29.73
N TYR A 4 -36.78 -40.86 28.47
CA TYR A 4 -36.18 -41.96 27.73
C TYR A 4 -34.78 -42.34 28.25
N ASN A 5 -34.00 -41.38 28.74
CA ASN A 5 -32.69 -41.69 29.35
C ASN A 5 -32.83 -42.52 30.62
N LEU A 6 -33.84 -42.23 31.44
CA LEU A 6 -34.14 -43.01 32.63
C LEU A 6 -34.49 -44.46 32.24
N ASN A 7 -35.33 -44.61 31.22
CA ASN A 7 -35.69 -45.92 30.67
C ASN A 7 -34.46 -46.73 30.19
N LEU A 8 -33.53 -46.11 29.45
CA LEU A 8 -32.27 -46.76 29.04
C LEU A 8 -31.37 -47.19 30.21
N LEU A 9 -31.53 -46.58 31.39
CA LEU A 9 -30.81 -46.94 32.62
C LEU A 9 -31.57 -47.97 33.47
N GLY A 10 -32.71 -48.46 32.99
CA GLY A 10 -33.60 -49.33 33.76
C GLY A 10 -34.32 -48.61 34.91
N LEU A 11 -34.38 -47.28 34.87
CA LEU A 11 -35.07 -46.44 35.85
C LEU A 11 -36.47 -46.08 35.36
N ASP A 12 -37.33 -45.71 36.30
CA ASP A 12 -38.69 -45.27 36.02
C ASP A 12 -38.69 -44.06 35.06
N PRO A 13 -39.35 -44.14 33.88
CA PRO A 13 -39.37 -43.05 32.92
C PRO A 13 -40.11 -41.80 33.41
N PHE A 14 -41.02 -41.91 34.38
CA PHE A 14 -41.82 -40.79 34.89
C PHE A 14 -42.01 -40.87 36.42
N PRO A 15 -40.95 -40.68 37.21
CA PRO A 15 -40.95 -40.96 38.65
C PRO A 15 -41.94 -40.13 39.47
N LEU A 16 -42.39 -38.96 38.97
CA LEU A 16 -43.30 -38.05 39.67
C LEU A 16 -44.74 -38.12 39.15
N ASP A 17 -44.99 -38.82 38.04
CA ASP A 17 -46.31 -38.89 37.42
C ASP A 17 -47.00 -40.21 37.79
N TYR A 18 -48.34 -40.19 37.85
CA TYR A 18 -49.19 -41.36 38.12
C TYR A 18 -48.92 -42.07 39.46
N GLU A 19 -48.59 -41.31 40.53
CA GLU A 19 -48.47 -41.84 41.90
C GLU A 19 -49.81 -42.00 42.62
N ASN A 20 -50.87 -41.34 42.15
CA ASN A 20 -52.20 -41.42 42.76
C ASN A 20 -52.90 -42.75 42.41
N ASP A 21 -53.74 -43.25 43.32
CA ASP A 21 -54.58 -44.45 43.12
C ASP A 21 -55.55 -44.34 41.93
N ILE A 22 -55.89 -43.11 41.52
CA ILE A 22 -56.81 -42.82 40.42
C ILE A 22 -56.11 -41.96 39.36
N VAL A 23 -56.25 -42.34 38.10
CA VAL A 23 -55.79 -41.62 36.90
C VAL A 23 -56.96 -41.18 36.03
N GLU A 24 -56.92 -39.95 35.52
CA GLU A 24 -57.88 -39.46 34.53
C GLU A 24 -57.34 -39.72 33.12
N LEU A 25 -58.02 -40.57 32.34
CA LEU A 25 -57.67 -40.86 30.95
C LEU A 25 -58.87 -40.59 30.04
N PHE A 26 -58.66 -39.77 29.01
CA PHE A 26 -59.69 -39.35 28.05
C PHE A 26 -60.96 -38.73 28.68
N GLY A 27 -60.87 -38.22 29.91
CA GLY A 27 -62.01 -37.65 30.66
C GLY A 27 -62.76 -38.64 31.54
N PHE A 28 -62.23 -39.86 31.73
CA PHE A 28 -62.76 -40.89 32.61
C PHE A 28 -61.77 -41.16 33.75
N GLN A 29 -62.28 -41.46 34.96
CA GLN A 29 -61.46 -41.86 36.10
C GLN A 29 -61.26 -43.38 36.12
N TRP A 30 -60.02 -43.81 36.28
CA TRP A 30 -59.61 -45.21 36.31
C TRP A 30 -58.73 -45.49 37.53
N VAL A 31 -58.73 -46.72 38.01
CA VAL A 31 -57.78 -47.17 39.04
C VAL A 31 -56.42 -47.41 38.39
N THR A 32 -55.40 -46.67 38.83
CA THR A 32 -54.09 -46.56 38.15
C THR A 32 -53.41 -47.92 37.91
N GLU A 33 -53.49 -48.85 38.87
CA GLU A 33 -52.78 -50.14 38.84
C GLU A 33 -53.47 -51.22 38.00
N ILE A 34 -54.75 -51.08 37.67
CA ILE A 34 -55.55 -52.14 37.02
C ILE A 34 -56.19 -51.72 35.69
N ALA A 35 -56.23 -50.42 35.38
CA ALA A 35 -56.98 -49.91 34.22
C ALA A 35 -56.55 -50.55 32.89
N LEU A 36 -55.26 -50.79 32.71
CA LEU A 36 -54.74 -51.42 31.50
C LEU A 36 -55.10 -52.91 31.43
N VAL A 37 -55.13 -53.64 32.56
CA VAL A 37 -55.51 -55.07 32.60
C VAL A 37 -56.99 -55.24 32.27
N GLU A 38 -57.86 -54.43 32.87
CA GLU A 38 -59.31 -54.57 32.70
C GLU A 38 -59.84 -54.03 31.36
N SER A 39 -59.21 -52.97 30.81
CA SER A 39 -59.79 -52.17 29.72
C SER A 39 -58.81 -51.79 28.61
N CYS A 40 -57.74 -52.58 28.38
CA CYS A 40 -56.75 -52.33 27.32
C CYS A 40 -57.38 -51.96 25.96
N THR A 41 -58.23 -52.83 25.42
CA THR A 41 -58.85 -52.66 24.09
C THR A 41 -59.73 -51.41 24.01
N PHE A 42 -60.44 -51.09 25.10
CA PHE A 42 -61.29 -49.90 25.18
C PHE A 42 -60.46 -48.61 25.21
N LEU A 43 -59.39 -48.57 26.01
CA LEU A 43 -58.49 -47.43 26.12
C LEU A 43 -57.76 -47.14 24.79
N PHE A 44 -57.25 -48.18 24.10
CA PHE A 44 -56.70 -48.02 22.74
C PHE A 44 -57.78 -47.65 21.71
N GLY A 45 -59.03 -48.09 21.89
CA GLY A 45 -60.18 -47.64 21.12
C GLY A 45 -60.44 -46.13 21.27
N LEU A 46 -60.39 -45.60 22.50
CA LEU A 46 -60.51 -44.17 22.77
C LEU A 46 -59.37 -43.37 22.15
N LEU A 47 -58.12 -43.88 22.24
CA LEU A 47 -56.97 -43.27 21.58
C LEU A 47 -57.22 -43.09 20.07
N ARG A 48 -57.65 -44.15 19.37
CA ARG A 48 -58.00 -44.11 17.94
C ARG A 48 -59.13 -43.11 17.66
N GLN A 49 -60.14 -43.02 18.52
CA GLN A 49 -61.22 -42.05 18.38
C GLN A 49 -60.72 -40.60 18.47
N PHE A 50 -59.78 -40.30 19.38
CA PHE A 50 -59.21 -38.97 19.52
C PHE A 50 -58.28 -38.61 18.35
N ILE A 51 -57.54 -39.58 17.80
CA ILE A 51 -56.78 -39.42 16.55
C ILE A 51 -57.72 -39.04 15.40
N TYR A 52 -58.79 -39.80 15.20
CA TYR A 52 -59.77 -39.54 14.14
C TYR A 52 -60.47 -38.17 14.29
N LYS A 53 -60.75 -37.74 15.53
CA LYS A 53 -61.28 -36.38 15.78
C LYS A 53 -60.30 -35.30 15.33
N LEU A 54 -59.01 -35.49 15.57
CA LEU A 54 -57.97 -34.56 15.15
C LEU A 54 -57.81 -34.55 13.62
N GLU A 55 -57.88 -35.70 12.95
CA GLU A 55 -57.89 -35.78 11.48
C GLU A 55 -59.05 -34.98 10.86
N ASN A 56 -60.27 -35.16 11.37
CA ASN A 56 -61.45 -34.38 10.93
C ASN A 56 -61.29 -32.86 11.16
N LEU A 57 -60.59 -32.47 12.24
CA LEU A 57 -60.31 -31.06 12.53
C LEU A 57 -59.32 -30.45 11.51
N VAL A 58 -58.43 -31.26 10.94
CA VAL A 58 -57.54 -30.85 9.84
C VAL A 58 -58.31 -30.71 8.53
N GLU A 59 -59.18 -31.66 8.19
CA GLU A 59 -59.98 -31.62 6.96
C GLU A 59 -60.99 -30.46 6.94
N SER A 60 -61.56 -30.13 8.10
CA SER A 60 -62.50 -29.02 8.27
C SER A 60 -61.84 -27.64 8.37
N SER A 61 -60.50 -27.56 8.28
CA SER A 61 -59.76 -26.31 8.42
C SER A 61 -59.83 -25.40 7.17
N SER A 62 -61.04 -24.93 6.83
CA SER A 62 -61.22 -23.81 5.90
C SER A 62 -60.76 -22.50 6.53
N SER A 63 -60.30 -21.58 5.67
CA SER A 63 -59.51 -20.36 5.88
C SER A 63 -60.18 -19.24 6.70
N ASP A 64 -60.69 -19.53 7.90
CA ASP A 64 -61.21 -18.51 8.84
C ASP A 64 -60.17 -18.17 9.92
N PHE A 65 -59.42 -17.11 9.68
CA PHE A 65 -58.37 -16.60 10.60
C PHE A 65 -58.89 -16.27 12.01
N GLY A 66 -60.20 -15.99 12.16
CA GLY A 66 -60.83 -15.67 13.45
C GLY A 66 -60.95 -16.86 14.42
N GLN A 67 -60.90 -18.11 13.95
CA GLN A 67 -61.03 -19.32 14.77
C GLN A 67 -59.69 -20.02 15.07
N ALA A 68 -58.56 -19.47 14.60
CA ALA A 68 -57.26 -20.12 14.69
C ALA A 68 -56.83 -20.45 16.14
N ALA A 69 -57.12 -19.58 17.10
CA ALA A 69 -56.77 -19.80 18.51
C ALA A 69 -57.59 -20.92 19.16
N HIS A 70 -58.90 -20.98 18.88
CA HIS A 70 -59.76 -22.06 19.37
C HIS A 70 -59.33 -23.41 18.79
N ARG A 71 -59.13 -23.47 17.46
CA ARG A 71 -58.70 -24.70 16.78
C ARG A 71 -57.33 -25.17 17.24
N HIS A 72 -56.41 -24.24 17.53
CA HIS A 72 -55.12 -24.57 18.12
C HIS A 72 -55.27 -25.22 19.50
N LEU A 73 -56.07 -24.64 20.40
CA LEU A 73 -56.28 -25.15 21.76
C LEU A 73 -56.99 -26.51 21.75
N GLU A 74 -58.00 -26.68 20.90
CA GLU A 74 -58.73 -27.93 20.72
C GLU A 74 -57.80 -29.04 20.21
N ALA A 75 -57.02 -28.76 19.15
CA ALA A 75 -56.03 -29.69 18.62
C ALA A 75 -54.93 -30.02 19.63
N HIS A 76 -54.47 -29.03 20.40
CA HIS A 76 -53.47 -29.21 21.45
C HIS A 76 -53.96 -30.15 22.56
N ASN A 77 -55.19 -29.93 23.05
CA ASN A 77 -55.81 -30.77 24.08
C ASN A 77 -56.00 -32.21 23.59
N MET A 78 -56.46 -32.41 22.35
CA MET A 78 -56.57 -33.74 21.76
C MET A 78 -55.22 -34.46 21.70
N ARG A 79 -54.17 -33.79 21.19
CA ARG A 79 -52.82 -34.35 21.16
C ARG A 79 -52.32 -34.69 22.56
N GLN A 80 -52.50 -33.80 23.53
CA GLN A 80 -52.05 -33.97 24.90
C GLN A 80 -52.68 -35.23 25.53
N LYS A 81 -54.00 -35.42 25.42
CA LYS A 81 -54.69 -36.61 25.93
C LYS A 81 -54.17 -37.92 25.33
N CYS A 82 -53.86 -37.92 24.04
CA CYS A 82 -53.26 -39.09 23.38
C CYS A 82 -51.85 -39.39 23.93
N VAL A 83 -51.03 -38.35 24.12
CA VAL A 83 -49.67 -38.49 24.66
C VAL A 83 -49.69 -38.92 26.11
N GLU A 84 -50.55 -38.35 26.95
CA GLU A 84 -50.75 -38.73 28.35
C GLU A 84 -51.11 -40.23 28.47
N PHE A 85 -52.04 -40.72 27.65
CA PHE A 85 -52.38 -42.14 27.64
C PHE A 85 -51.17 -43.03 27.26
N LEU A 86 -50.40 -42.67 26.22
CA LEU A 86 -49.21 -43.44 25.84
C LEU A 86 -48.11 -43.37 26.91
N GLN A 87 -48.00 -42.28 27.66
CA GLN A 87 -47.12 -42.18 28.82
C GLN A 87 -47.59 -43.08 29.96
N TYR A 88 -48.89 -43.09 30.26
CA TYR A 88 -49.49 -44.00 31.23
C TYR A 88 -49.18 -45.47 30.90
N VAL A 89 -49.30 -45.89 29.63
CA VAL A 89 -48.94 -47.26 29.22
C VAL A 89 -47.48 -47.60 29.55
N LYS A 90 -46.55 -46.66 29.33
CA LYS A 90 -45.12 -46.85 29.66
C LYS A 90 -44.90 -47.00 31.17
N VAL A 91 -45.54 -46.15 31.97
CA VAL A 91 -45.49 -46.21 33.44
C VAL A 91 -46.09 -47.50 33.95
N PHE A 92 -47.22 -47.92 33.38
CA PHE A 92 -47.88 -49.17 33.73
C PHE A 92 -46.97 -50.37 33.52
N ILE A 93 -46.39 -50.49 32.33
CA ILE A 93 -45.45 -51.58 31.98
C ILE A 93 -44.24 -51.56 32.91
N PHE A 94 -43.77 -50.37 33.31
CA PHE A 94 -42.62 -50.27 34.19
C PHE A 94 -42.94 -50.63 35.65
N ARG A 95 -44.03 -50.12 36.22
CA ARG A 95 -44.33 -50.22 37.66
C ARG A 95 -45.18 -51.44 38.03
N TYR A 96 -46.16 -51.80 37.21
CA TYR A 96 -47.25 -52.70 37.61
C TYR A 96 -47.27 -54.03 36.84
N LEU A 97 -46.55 -54.14 35.71
CA LEU A 97 -46.50 -55.39 34.95
C LEU A 97 -45.46 -56.36 35.53
N GLU A 98 -45.92 -57.48 36.09
CA GLU A 98 -45.05 -58.56 36.57
C GLU A 98 -44.91 -59.71 35.54
N PRO A 99 -43.69 -60.27 35.35
CA PRO A 99 -43.49 -61.43 34.48
C PRO A 99 -43.91 -62.72 35.20
N HIS A 100 -44.84 -63.48 34.62
CA HIS A 100 -45.23 -64.79 35.16
C HIS A 100 -44.27 -65.90 34.71
N GLU A 101 -43.70 -66.65 35.67
CA GLU A 101 -42.89 -67.84 35.40
C GLU A 101 -43.78 -69.10 35.27
N THR A 102 -43.89 -69.61 34.04
CA THR A 102 -44.42 -70.94 33.65
C THR A 102 -45.90 -71.27 33.88
N GLU A 103 -46.48 -71.83 32.82
CA GLU A 103 -47.79 -72.46 32.72
C GLU A 103 -47.87 -73.69 33.63
N ASP A 104 -48.59 -73.61 34.75
CA ASP A 104 -49.38 -74.71 35.33
C ASP A 104 -49.86 -74.32 36.75
N GLU A 105 -50.91 -73.50 36.87
CA GLU A 105 -51.83 -73.50 38.03
C GLU A 105 -53.09 -72.65 37.76
N LEU A 106 -54.18 -72.93 38.49
CA LEU A 106 -55.51 -72.33 38.31
C LEU A 106 -55.51 -70.82 38.61
N PHE A 107 -55.19 -70.00 37.61
CA PHE A 107 -55.22 -68.53 37.70
C PHE A 107 -56.61 -67.98 38.07
N HIS A 108 -56.62 -67.00 38.99
CA HIS A 108 -57.76 -66.12 39.18
C HIS A 108 -58.09 -65.40 37.84
N PRO A 109 -59.36 -65.05 37.53
CA PRO A 109 -59.71 -64.42 36.25
C PRO A 109 -58.90 -63.15 35.93
N TYR A 110 -58.51 -62.41 36.97
CA TYR A 110 -57.63 -61.24 36.87
C TYR A 110 -56.19 -61.61 36.45
N GLU A 111 -55.57 -62.59 37.13
CA GLU A 111 -54.20 -63.05 36.81
C GLU A 111 -54.11 -63.63 35.39
N LYS A 112 -55.20 -64.26 34.91
CA LYS A 112 -55.30 -64.73 33.52
C LYS A 112 -55.34 -63.57 32.51
N GLN A 113 -56.03 -62.47 32.85
CA GLN A 113 -56.06 -61.27 32.01
C GLN A 113 -54.71 -60.55 32.03
N GLU A 114 -54.06 -60.49 33.19
CA GLU A 114 -52.73 -59.93 33.38
C GLU A 114 -51.66 -60.70 32.59
N ALA A 115 -51.68 -62.03 32.63
CA ALA A 115 -50.77 -62.87 31.83
C ALA A 115 -50.96 -62.71 30.31
N GLN A 116 -52.18 -62.40 29.85
CA GLN A 116 -52.48 -62.16 28.43
C GLN A 116 -52.19 -60.72 27.98
N LEU A 117 -52.03 -59.79 28.93
CA LEU A 117 -51.87 -58.37 28.66
C LEU A 117 -50.66 -58.04 27.75
N PRO A 118 -49.47 -58.64 27.90
CA PRO A 118 -48.32 -58.36 27.03
C PRO A 118 -48.63 -58.66 25.56
N SER A 119 -49.33 -59.77 25.29
CA SER A 119 -49.77 -60.14 23.95
C SER A 119 -50.78 -59.11 23.39
N LEU A 120 -51.79 -58.75 24.20
CA LEU A 120 -52.80 -57.74 23.85
C LEU A 120 -52.18 -56.36 23.56
N ILE A 121 -51.16 -55.94 24.31
CA ILE A 121 -50.46 -54.68 24.05
C ILE A 121 -49.75 -54.72 22.68
N VAL A 122 -49.06 -55.82 22.34
CA VAL A 122 -48.42 -55.97 21.01
C VAL A 122 -49.45 -55.87 19.89
N GLU A 123 -50.61 -56.49 20.06
CA GLU A 123 -51.73 -56.47 19.11
C GLU A 123 -52.34 -55.09 18.92
N GLU A 124 -52.59 -54.37 20.01
CA GLU A 124 -53.15 -53.01 19.96
C GLU A 124 -52.13 -52.01 19.40
N LEU A 125 -50.84 -52.17 19.70
CA LEU A 125 -49.78 -51.37 19.10
C LEU A 125 -49.67 -51.64 17.59
N HIS A 126 -49.72 -52.89 17.15
CA HIS A 126 -49.75 -53.22 15.73
C HIS A 126 -50.97 -52.58 15.04
N SER A 127 -52.15 -52.72 15.63
CA SER A 127 -53.38 -52.11 15.13
C SER A 127 -53.29 -50.59 15.08
N LEU A 128 -52.63 -49.96 16.05
CA LEU A 128 -52.37 -48.52 16.08
C LEU A 128 -51.43 -48.10 14.94
N THR A 129 -50.36 -48.86 14.68
CA THR A 129 -49.43 -48.57 13.55
C THR A 129 -50.13 -48.67 12.19
N LEU A 130 -51.04 -49.64 12.02
CA LEU A 130 -51.84 -49.78 10.81
C LEU A 130 -52.85 -48.63 10.65
N HIS A 131 -53.40 -48.12 11.76
CA HIS A 131 -54.36 -47.02 11.75
C HIS A 131 -53.73 -45.69 11.32
N ILE A 132 -52.55 -45.35 11.87
CA ILE A 132 -51.87 -44.08 11.54
C ILE A 132 -51.13 -44.12 10.19
N GLY A 133 -50.78 -45.32 9.71
CA GLY A 133 -50.10 -45.51 8.43
C GLY A 133 -48.65 -45.00 8.42
N ARG A 134 -48.19 -44.55 7.24
CA ARG A 134 -46.82 -44.09 6.99
C ARG A 134 -46.73 -42.56 7.05
N LEU A 135 -45.64 -42.04 7.61
CA LEU A 135 -45.40 -40.60 7.66
C LEU A 135 -45.14 -40.00 6.27
N TYR A 136 -44.57 -40.76 5.33
CA TYR A 136 -44.25 -40.25 3.99
C TYR A 136 -45.47 -40.09 3.08
N ASP A 137 -46.55 -40.84 3.36
CA ASP A 137 -47.82 -40.86 2.64
C ASP A 137 -48.73 -39.69 3.02
N LEU A 138 -48.38 -38.94 4.07
CA LEU A 138 -49.14 -37.78 4.50
C LEU A 138 -49.24 -36.73 3.37
N PRO A 139 -50.43 -36.12 3.18
CA PRO A 139 -50.63 -35.06 2.20
C PRO A 139 -49.59 -33.93 2.28
N ALA A 140 -49.20 -33.40 1.12
CA ALA A 140 -48.21 -32.33 1.03
C ALA A 140 -48.60 -31.07 1.83
N CYS A 141 -49.90 -30.78 1.98
CA CYS A 141 -50.39 -29.67 2.81
C CYS A 141 -50.04 -29.81 4.30
N ILE A 142 -49.92 -31.05 4.80
CA ILE A 142 -49.51 -31.35 6.18
C ILE A 142 -47.98 -31.29 6.31
N LEU A 143 -47.25 -31.69 5.27
CA LEU A 143 -45.78 -31.76 5.29
C LEU A 143 -45.08 -30.43 4.96
N GLU A 144 -45.61 -29.62 4.04
CA GLU A 144 -44.97 -28.39 3.53
C GLU A 144 -45.30 -27.13 4.35
N GLY A 145 -46.43 -27.09 5.08
CA GLY A 145 -46.87 -25.94 5.88
C GLY A 145 -46.07 -25.69 7.18
N ASN A 146 -45.02 -26.47 7.44
CA ASN A 146 -44.36 -26.55 8.74
C ASN A 146 -42.93 -25.97 8.76
N THR A 147 -42.57 -25.08 7.81
CA THR A 147 -41.29 -24.37 7.84
C THR A 147 -41.22 -23.38 9.00
N ILE A 148 -40.72 -23.88 10.13
CA ILE A 148 -40.06 -23.20 11.26
C ILE A 148 -40.20 -21.66 11.27
N LEU A 149 -41.06 -21.12 12.13
CA LEU A 149 -40.76 -19.91 12.89
C LEU A 149 -40.92 -20.24 14.38
N PRO A 150 -39.85 -20.17 15.21
CA PRO A 150 -39.90 -20.46 16.65
C PRO A 150 -40.76 -19.47 17.46
N GLN A 151 -41.33 -18.44 16.81
CA GLN A 151 -42.04 -17.34 17.45
C GLN A 151 -43.57 -17.42 17.32
N ALA A 152 -44.11 -18.40 16.60
CA ALA A 152 -45.55 -18.57 16.49
C ALA A 152 -46.11 -19.21 17.78
N LYS A 153 -46.95 -18.49 18.53
CA LYS A 153 -47.67 -19.04 19.71
C LYS A 153 -48.89 -19.89 19.34
N LEU A 154 -49.31 -19.88 18.08
CA LEU A 154 -50.49 -20.59 17.58
C LEU A 154 -50.08 -21.45 16.39
N PHE A 155 -50.34 -22.75 16.49
CA PHE A 155 -50.05 -23.76 15.45
C PHE A 155 -51.34 -24.30 14.84
N PRO A 156 -51.38 -24.55 13.52
CA PRO A 156 -52.55 -25.13 12.85
C PRO A 156 -52.79 -26.58 13.30
N PRO A 157 -54.04 -27.11 13.21
CA PRO A 157 -54.33 -28.51 13.51
C PRO A 157 -53.45 -29.52 12.75
N SER A 158 -53.06 -29.22 11.51
CA SER A 158 -52.17 -30.06 10.71
C SER A 158 -50.78 -30.23 11.33
N TRP A 159 -50.28 -29.20 12.01
CA TRP A 159 -49.04 -29.28 12.78
C TRP A 159 -49.21 -30.24 13.96
N HIS A 160 -50.29 -30.10 14.73
CA HIS A 160 -50.56 -30.98 15.89
C HIS A 160 -50.74 -32.44 15.46
N LEU A 161 -51.41 -32.70 14.34
CA LEU A 161 -51.60 -34.05 13.81
C LEU A 161 -50.27 -34.70 13.42
N LEU A 162 -49.42 -34.01 12.67
CA LEU A 162 -48.09 -34.53 12.31
C LEU A 162 -47.26 -34.85 13.55
N HIS A 163 -47.26 -33.95 14.55
CA HIS A 163 -46.49 -34.16 15.76
C HIS A 163 -47.08 -35.27 16.65
N LEU A 164 -48.40 -35.43 16.68
CA LEU A 164 -49.04 -36.59 17.31
C LEU A 164 -48.60 -37.89 16.64
N TYR A 165 -48.50 -37.93 15.30
CA TYR A 165 -48.04 -39.13 14.60
C TYR A 165 -46.59 -39.44 14.95
N ILE A 166 -45.72 -38.42 14.99
CA ILE A 166 -44.34 -38.56 15.48
C ILE A 166 -44.32 -39.11 16.92
N ASP A 167 -45.13 -38.56 17.82
CA ASP A 167 -45.23 -39.00 19.22
C ASP A 167 -45.69 -40.46 19.33
N ILE A 168 -46.66 -40.88 18.50
CA ILE A 168 -47.16 -42.26 18.47
C ILE A 168 -46.10 -43.20 17.90
N HIS A 169 -45.51 -42.88 16.74
CA HIS A 169 -44.47 -43.70 16.12
C HIS A 169 -43.32 -43.95 17.09
N TRP A 170 -42.86 -42.92 17.80
CA TRP A 170 -41.85 -43.05 18.85
C TRP A 170 -42.35 -43.86 20.05
N SER A 171 -43.55 -43.57 20.55
CA SER A 171 -44.09 -44.25 21.73
C SER A 171 -44.29 -45.74 21.49
N VAL A 172 -44.65 -46.16 20.28
CA VAL A 172 -44.72 -47.59 19.92
C VAL A 172 -43.36 -48.26 20.07
N LEU A 173 -42.28 -47.67 19.55
CA LEU A 173 -40.92 -48.21 19.69
C LEU A 173 -40.46 -48.25 21.15
N GLU A 174 -40.75 -47.19 21.90
CA GLU A 174 -40.38 -47.09 23.31
C GLU A 174 -41.14 -48.11 24.18
N ILE A 175 -42.45 -48.28 23.95
CA ILE A 175 -43.29 -49.26 24.64
C ILE A 175 -42.82 -50.68 24.32
N GLN A 176 -42.53 -50.99 23.05
CA GLN A 176 -42.01 -52.31 22.67
C GLN A 176 -40.64 -52.61 23.28
N HIS A 177 -39.78 -51.60 23.37
CA HIS A 177 -38.49 -51.74 24.05
C HIS A 177 -38.67 -52.01 25.54
N LEU A 178 -39.50 -51.22 26.23
CA LEU A 178 -39.85 -51.39 27.65
C LEU A 178 -40.44 -52.77 27.92
N LEU A 179 -41.40 -53.18 27.10
CA LEU A 179 -42.06 -54.47 27.22
C LEU A 179 -41.08 -55.63 27.05
N GLY A 180 -40.16 -55.51 26.08
CA GLY A 180 -39.09 -56.49 25.89
C GLY A 180 -38.12 -56.58 27.07
N GLU A 181 -37.71 -55.45 27.65
CA GLU A 181 -36.84 -55.44 28.84
C GLU A 181 -37.55 -55.99 30.09
N LYS A 182 -38.83 -55.64 30.29
CA LYS A 182 -39.64 -56.15 31.42
C LYS A 182 -39.89 -57.65 31.36
N MET A 183 -40.11 -58.19 30.17
CA MET A 183 -40.28 -59.64 29.95
C MET A 183 -38.96 -60.40 29.83
N GLN A 184 -37.87 -59.85 30.41
CA GLN A 184 -36.53 -60.47 30.39
C GLN A 184 -36.06 -60.88 28.98
N ARG A 185 -36.49 -60.12 27.95
CA ARG A 185 -36.20 -60.34 26.53
C ARG A 185 -36.76 -61.65 25.95
N GLN A 186 -37.77 -62.23 26.59
CA GLN A 186 -38.55 -63.32 26.00
C GLN A 186 -39.38 -62.81 24.81
N THR A 187 -39.59 -63.68 23.82
CA THR A 187 -40.40 -63.36 22.64
C THR A 187 -41.88 -63.39 22.99
N ILE A 188 -42.57 -62.28 22.79
CA ILE A 188 -44.01 -62.15 23.05
C ILE A 188 -44.74 -62.34 21.72
N TYR A 189 -45.64 -63.32 21.67
CA TYR A 189 -46.44 -63.61 20.49
C TYR A 189 -47.80 -62.89 20.55
N ALA A 190 -48.21 -62.28 19.44
CA ALA A 190 -49.56 -61.78 19.26
C ALA A 190 -50.50 -62.95 18.93
N HIS A 191 -51.28 -63.41 19.90
CA HIS A 191 -52.07 -64.62 19.76
C HIS A 191 -53.24 -64.47 18.76
N ARG A 192 -53.83 -63.28 18.65
CA ARG A 192 -54.95 -62.98 17.74
C ARG A 192 -54.55 -62.81 16.28
N PHE A 193 -53.27 -62.57 15.98
CA PHE A 193 -52.76 -62.34 14.62
C PHE A 193 -52.04 -63.57 14.02
N THR A 194 -52.37 -64.78 14.49
CA THR A 194 -51.92 -66.03 13.88
C THR A 194 -52.61 -66.23 12.53
N ASN A 195 -51.97 -65.79 11.44
CA ASN A 195 -52.50 -65.92 10.09
C ASN A 195 -52.14 -67.28 9.45
N LEU A 196 -52.98 -67.70 8.50
CA LEU A 196 -52.96 -68.95 7.72
C LEU A 196 -51.63 -69.29 6.97
N THR A 197 -50.61 -68.42 7.04
CA THR A 197 -49.29 -68.55 6.38
C THR A 197 -48.18 -69.06 7.31
N GLY A 198 -48.42 -69.16 8.62
CA GLY A 198 -47.46 -69.74 9.57
C GLY A 198 -46.39 -68.79 10.14
N GLU A 199 -46.44 -67.49 9.81
CA GLU A 199 -45.57 -66.47 10.42
C GLU A 199 -46.30 -65.81 11.61
N ASN A 200 -45.72 -65.91 12.81
CA ASN A 200 -46.29 -65.33 14.01
C ASN A 200 -45.76 -63.90 14.22
N LEU A 201 -46.67 -62.92 14.36
CA LEU A 201 -46.30 -61.56 14.77
C LEU A 201 -45.75 -61.58 16.21
N THR A 202 -44.57 -60.99 16.40
CA THR A 202 -43.92 -60.89 17.71
C THR A 202 -43.61 -59.45 18.07
N ASN A 203 -43.33 -59.17 19.34
CA ASN A 203 -42.80 -57.86 19.76
C ASN A 203 -41.49 -57.50 19.05
N ILE A 204 -40.64 -58.48 18.74
CA ILE A 204 -39.36 -58.27 18.03
C ILE A 204 -39.60 -57.92 16.57
N SER A 205 -40.38 -58.73 15.85
CA SER A 205 -40.67 -58.50 14.42
C SER A 205 -41.43 -57.19 14.22
N LEU A 206 -42.39 -56.87 15.09
CA LEU A 206 -43.12 -55.60 15.05
C LEU A 206 -42.19 -54.40 15.29
N PHE A 207 -41.22 -54.52 16.20
CA PHE A 207 -40.23 -53.48 16.43
C PHE A 207 -39.33 -53.27 15.21
N GLU A 208 -38.80 -54.35 14.64
CA GLU A 208 -37.93 -54.29 13.46
C GLU A 208 -38.66 -53.70 12.24
N ASP A 209 -39.88 -54.17 11.96
CA ASP A 209 -40.70 -53.67 10.86
C ASP A 209 -41.04 -52.19 11.06
N HIS A 210 -41.53 -51.81 12.24
CA HIS A 210 -41.93 -50.43 12.52
C HIS A 210 -40.73 -49.47 12.53
N CYS A 211 -39.59 -49.88 13.09
CA CYS A 211 -38.37 -49.09 13.08
C CYS A 211 -37.83 -48.91 11.65
N GLY A 212 -37.79 -49.99 10.85
CA GLY A 212 -37.38 -49.94 9.44
C GLY A 212 -38.29 -49.05 8.61
N ASN A 213 -39.60 -49.15 8.82
CA ASN A 213 -40.61 -48.29 8.19
C ASN A 213 -40.39 -46.82 8.54
N LEU A 214 -40.20 -46.50 9.83
CA LEU A 214 -39.98 -45.14 10.29
C LEU A 214 -38.68 -44.53 9.72
N LEU A 215 -37.58 -45.28 9.71
CA LEU A 215 -36.32 -44.83 9.09
C LEU A 215 -36.49 -44.56 7.59
N TYR A 216 -37.22 -45.42 6.87
CA TYR A 216 -37.52 -45.22 5.46
C TYR A 216 -38.35 -43.95 5.24
N ASP A 217 -39.33 -43.68 6.10
CA ASP A 217 -40.16 -42.47 6.00
C ASP A 217 -39.33 -41.20 6.21
N LEU A 218 -38.45 -41.20 7.21
CA LEU A 218 -37.58 -40.06 7.50
C LEU A 218 -36.57 -39.81 6.38
N ILE A 219 -36.04 -40.86 5.74
CA ILE A 219 -35.19 -40.75 4.55
C ILE A 219 -36.01 -40.18 3.38
N SER A 220 -37.23 -40.67 3.15
CA SER A 220 -38.11 -40.18 2.10
C SER A 220 -38.45 -38.70 2.25
N LEU A 221 -38.72 -38.24 3.47
CA LEU A 221 -38.91 -36.83 3.79
C LEU A 221 -37.62 -36.01 3.52
N SER A 222 -36.47 -36.57 3.87
CA SER A 222 -35.16 -35.96 3.59
C SER A 222 -34.87 -35.85 2.10
N VAL A 223 -35.25 -36.85 1.27
CA VAL A 223 -35.12 -36.81 -0.19
C VAL A 223 -35.99 -35.71 -0.80
N LYS A 224 -37.26 -35.59 -0.36
CA LYS A 224 -38.16 -34.51 -0.80
C LYS A 224 -37.53 -33.14 -0.53
N ARG A 225 -36.87 -32.97 0.63
CA ARG A 225 -36.16 -31.74 0.99
C ARG A 225 -34.90 -31.51 0.16
N TYR A 226 -34.08 -32.53 -0.02
CA TYR A 226 -32.85 -32.47 -0.83
C TYR A 226 -33.12 -32.02 -2.27
N SER A 227 -34.27 -32.37 -2.85
CA SER A 227 -34.65 -31.93 -4.20
C SER A 227 -34.71 -30.40 -4.39
N LYS A 228 -34.79 -29.63 -3.28
CA LYS A 228 -34.81 -28.16 -3.25
C LYS A 228 -33.44 -27.56 -2.86
N VAL A 229 -32.45 -28.38 -2.49
CA VAL A 229 -31.13 -27.96 -1.98
C VAL A 229 -30.16 -27.74 -3.15
N ARG A 230 -29.43 -26.63 -3.12
CA ARG A 230 -28.31 -26.38 -4.03
C ARG A 230 -27.04 -27.06 -3.51
N LEU A 231 -26.21 -27.60 -4.41
CA LEU A 231 -24.96 -28.27 -4.03
C LEU A 231 -24.02 -27.39 -3.20
N SER A 232 -23.99 -26.08 -3.44
CA SER A 232 -23.21 -25.10 -2.67
C SER A 232 -23.72 -24.86 -1.25
N GLU A 233 -25.01 -25.10 -1.00
CA GLU A 233 -25.68 -24.86 0.29
C GLU A 233 -25.86 -26.15 1.09
N ALA A 234 -25.35 -27.28 0.57
CA ALA A 234 -25.62 -28.62 1.09
C ALA A 234 -25.35 -28.75 2.59
N LEU A 235 -24.23 -28.24 3.10
CA LEU A 235 -23.88 -28.31 4.53
C LEU A 235 -24.62 -27.30 5.43
N ILE A 236 -25.26 -26.29 4.84
CA ILE A 236 -25.99 -25.25 5.58
C ILE A 236 -27.47 -25.67 5.75
N THR A 237 -28.02 -26.35 4.76
CA THR A 237 -29.42 -26.79 4.77
C THR A 237 -29.62 -28.08 5.56
N HIS A 238 -30.36 -28.02 6.66
CA HIS A 238 -30.68 -29.20 7.48
C HIS A 238 -31.60 -30.20 6.77
N HIS A 239 -31.48 -31.49 7.13
CA HIS A 239 -32.29 -32.59 6.57
C HIS A 239 -33.70 -32.71 7.17
N TYR A 240 -33.95 -32.10 8.33
CA TYR A 240 -35.25 -32.13 9.02
C TYR A 240 -36.07 -30.86 8.76
N THR A 241 -37.40 -30.95 8.86
CA THR A 241 -38.33 -29.83 8.67
C THR A 241 -38.68 -29.11 9.98
N CYS A 242 -38.56 -29.77 11.13
CA CYS A 242 -38.77 -29.19 12.47
C CYS A 242 -37.81 -29.82 13.49
N THR A 243 -37.71 -29.22 14.68
CA THR A 243 -36.88 -29.73 15.78
C THR A 243 -37.34 -31.09 16.29
N CYS A 244 -38.65 -31.39 16.24
CA CYS A 244 -39.16 -32.69 16.68
C CYS A 244 -38.69 -33.84 15.79
N ILE A 245 -38.56 -33.63 14.47
CA ILE A 245 -37.96 -34.63 13.57
C ILE A 245 -36.46 -34.79 13.85
N LYS A 246 -35.76 -33.69 14.16
CA LYS A 246 -34.35 -33.76 14.62
C LYS A 246 -34.23 -34.59 15.90
N GLU A 247 -35.10 -34.36 16.88
CA GLU A 247 -35.14 -35.13 18.12
C GLU A 247 -35.45 -36.60 17.87
N LEU A 248 -36.40 -36.90 16.97
CA LEU A 248 -36.70 -38.28 16.59
C LEU A 248 -35.49 -38.99 15.98
N TRP A 249 -34.72 -38.34 15.10
CA TRP A 249 -33.45 -38.89 14.59
C TRP A 249 -32.46 -39.20 15.72
N VAL A 250 -32.27 -38.28 16.65
CA VAL A 250 -31.37 -38.45 17.81
C VAL A 250 -31.84 -39.64 18.67
N LEU A 251 -33.14 -39.73 18.94
CA LEU A 251 -33.74 -40.80 19.73
C LEU A 251 -33.55 -42.18 19.07
N LEU A 252 -33.75 -42.27 17.74
CA LEU A 252 -33.55 -43.50 16.97
C LEU A 252 -32.08 -43.94 16.97
N ILE A 253 -31.14 -43.00 16.82
CA ILE A 253 -29.69 -43.26 16.92
C ILE A 253 -29.38 -43.89 18.28
N HIS A 254 -29.78 -43.24 19.38
CA HIS A 254 -29.50 -43.73 20.73
C HIS A 254 -30.19 -45.06 21.04
N LEU A 255 -31.41 -45.29 20.56
CA LEU A 255 -32.16 -46.53 20.75
C LEU A 255 -31.48 -47.72 20.07
N LEU A 256 -31.14 -47.58 18.80
CA LEU A 256 -30.53 -48.66 18.03
C LEU A 256 -29.10 -48.95 18.50
N ASP A 257 -28.33 -47.92 18.87
CA ASP A 257 -26.99 -48.11 19.41
C ASP A 257 -27.01 -48.72 20.82
N HIS A 258 -28.01 -48.39 21.65
CA HIS A 258 -28.22 -49.07 22.93
C HIS A 258 -28.56 -50.55 22.73
N ARG A 259 -29.52 -50.86 21.85
CA ARG A 259 -29.92 -52.24 21.55
C ARG A 259 -28.78 -53.05 20.93
N ASN A 260 -27.99 -52.47 20.04
CA ASN A 260 -26.80 -53.12 19.48
C ASN A 260 -25.81 -53.53 20.58
N LYS A 261 -25.52 -52.64 21.53
CA LYS A 261 -24.62 -52.91 22.67
C LYS A 261 -25.19 -53.95 23.64
N ALA A 262 -26.51 -53.90 23.89
CA ALA A 262 -27.16 -54.74 24.90
C ALA A 262 -27.59 -56.12 24.39
N SER A 263 -27.89 -56.27 23.10
CA SER A 263 -28.55 -57.45 22.51
C SER A 263 -27.96 -57.93 21.17
N LEU A 264 -26.82 -57.38 20.73
CA LEU A 264 -26.13 -57.74 19.47
C LEU A 264 -27.00 -57.60 18.19
N THR A 265 -28.06 -56.80 18.25
CA THR A 265 -28.90 -56.43 17.08
C THR A 265 -28.12 -55.52 16.13
N GLU A 266 -28.61 -55.31 14.91
CA GLU A 266 -27.95 -54.40 13.95
C GLU A 266 -27.83 -52.96 14.48
N SER A 267 -26.71 -52.30 14.17
CA SER A 267 -26.48 -50.90 14.54
C SER A 267 -27.30 -49.93 13.69
N PHE A 268 -27.46 -48.68 14.15
CA PHE A 268 -28.15 -47.63 13.39
C PHE A 268 -27.60 -47.49 11.96
N TRP A 269 -26.27 -47.45 11.83
CA TRP A 269 -25.62 -47.32 10.53
C TRP A 269 -25.91 -48.49 9.59
N ASN A 270 -26.03 -49.72 10.08
CA ASN A 270 -26.37 -50.87 9.24
C ASN A 270 -27.80 -50.78 8.70
N TRP A 271 -28.76 -50.41 9.54
CA TRP A 271 -30.14 -50.13 9.12
C TRP A 271 -30.19 -49.04 8.05
N LEU A 272 -29.50 -47.92 8.29
CA LEU A 272 -29.43 -46.80 7.35
C LEU A 272 -28.80 -47.24 6.02
N ASN A 273 -27.66 -47.94 6.05
CA ASN A 273 -26.93 -48.38 4.87
C ASN A 273 -27.78 -49.33 4.00
N LYS A 274 -28.60 -50.20 4.60
CA LYS A 274 -29.54 -51.06 3.87
C LYS A 274 -30.58 -50.24 3.11
N ILE A 275 -31.16 -49.23 3.76
CA ILE A 275 -32.17 -48.38 3.13
C ILE A 275 -31.53 -47.53 2.02
N LEU A 276 -30.39 -46.90 2.28
CA LEU A 276 -29.69 -46.08 1.29
C LEU A 276 -29.26 -46.91 0.07
N LYS A 277 -28.79 -48.16 0.24
CA LYS A 277 -28.49 -49.06 -0.89
C LYS A 277 -29.70 -49.29 -1.79
N LYS A 278 -30.89 -49.48 -1.22
CA LYS A 278 -32.14 -49.59 -2.00
C LYS A 278 -32.48 -48.31 -2.76
N VAL A 279 -32.09 -47.13 -2.27
CA VAL A 279 -32.24 -45.85 -3.00
C VAL A 279 -31.32 -45.78 -4.24
N PHE A 280 -30.20 -46.51 -4.25
CA PHE A 280 -29.32 -46.63 -5.43
C PHE A 280 -29.86 -47.60 -6.50
N GLU A 281 -30.70 -48.56 -6.13
CA GLU A 281 -31.23 -49.57 -7.04
C GLU A 281 -32.30 -48.95 -7.95
N LYS A 282 -31.99 -48.80 -9.25
CA LYS A 282 -33.00 -48.47 -10.27
C LYS A 282 -33.91 -49.68 -10.49
N ASN A 283 -35.22 -49.44 -10.59
CA ASN A 283 -36.23 -50.41 -11.02
C ASN A 283 -35.79 -51.11 -12.32
N ASN A 284 -35.11 -52.25 -12.20
CA ASN A 284 -34.99 -53.23 -13.25
C ASN A 284 -36.14 -54.20 -13.01
N GLY A 285 -37.23 -54.02 -13.76
CA GLY A 285 -38.43 -54.82 -13.58
C GLY A 285 -38.12 -56.31 -13.75
N THR A 286 -38.38 -57.08 -12.70
CA THR A 286 -38.92 -58.44 -12.77
C THR A 286 -39.61 -58.75 -11.45
N ASP A 287 -40.81 -59.33 -11.57
CA ASP A 287 -41.75 -59.64 -10.51
C ASP A 287 -41.15 -60.41 -9.33
N SER A 288 -41.14 -59.76 -8.16
CA SER A 288 -41.46 -60.37 -6.85
C SER A 288 -41.51 -59.25 -5.79
N VAL A 289 -42.63 -59.15 -5.08
CA VAL A 289 -42.89 -58.14 -4.02
C VAL A 289 -41.84 -58.29 -2.90
N PRO A 290 -41.31 -57.18 -2.36
CA PRO A 290 -41.74 -56.78 -1.01
C PRO A 290 -41.94 -55.26 -0.83
N ALA A 291 -43.13 -54.89 -0.35
CA ALA A 291 -43.49 -53.86 0.65
C ALA A 291 -42.97 -52.40 0.59
N PHE A 292 -42.07 -52.01 -0.32
CA PHE A 292 -41.59 -50.62 -0.39
C PHE A 292 -41.39 -50.17 -1.85
N GLU A 293 -42.14 -49.18 -2.29
CA GLU A 293 -41.92 -48.51 -3.58
C GLU A 293 -40.52 -47.87 -3.63
N SER A 294 -39.91 -47.76 -4.81
CA SER A 294 -38.59 -47.12 -4.95
C SER A 294 -38.68 -45.60 -4.70
N ILE A 295 -37.89 -45.05 -3.78
CA ILE A 295 -37.86 -43.59 -3.51
C ILE A 295 -37.29 -42.87 -4.76
N PRO A 296 -38.04 -41.98 -5.43
CA PRO A 296 -37.54 -41.28 -6.61
C PRO A 296 -36.52 -40.20 -6.21
N CYS A 297 -35.23 -40.49 -6.32
CA CYS A 297 -34.14 -39.54 -6.08
C CYS A 297 -33.39 -39.21 -7.38
N LYS A 298 -33.29 -37.92 -7.72
CA LYS A 298 -32.61 -37.44 -8.94
C LYS A 298 -31.10 -37.65 -8.89
N ASP A 299 -30.50 -37.55 -7.71
CA ASP A 299 -29.07 -37.73 -7.48
C ASP A 299 -28.83 -38.52 -6.18
N PRO A 300 -29.00 -39.87 -6.22
CA PRO A 300 -28.88 -40.74 -5.05
C PRO A 300 -27.52 -40.67 -4.37
N LEU A 301 -26.45 -40.48 -5.15
CA LEU A 301 -25.07 -40.44 -4.66
C LEU A 301 -24.83 -39.19 -3.81
N SER A 302 -25.15 -38.01 -4.35
CA SER A 302 -25.00 -36.76 -3.63
C SER A 302 -25.94 -36.68 -2.43
N PHE A 303 -27.16 -37.20 -2.56
CA PHE A 303 -28.09 -37.32 -1.43
C PHE A 303 -27.48 -38.17 -0.29
N SER A 304 -26.85 -39.30 -0.61
CA SER A 304 -26.24 -40.19 0.39
C SER A 304 -25.08 -39.52 1.13
N TRP A 305 -24.24 -38.75 0.44
CA TRP A 305 -23.21 -37.91 1.08
C TRP A 305 -23.83 -36.87 2.01
N TRP A 306 -24.87 -36.18 1.55
CA TRP A 306 -25.54 -35.13 2.30
C TRP A 306 -26.19 -35.66 3.58
N ILE A 307 -26.98 -36.73 3.49
CA ILE A 307 -27.72 -37.26 4.65
C ILE A 307 -26.78 -37.85 5.70
N ILE A 308 -25.74 -38.59 5.29
CA ILE A 308 -24.77 -39.18 6.25
C ILE A 308 -24.02 -38.09 6.99
N THR A 309 -23.61 -37.02 6.30
CA THR A 309 -22.89 -35.91 6.94
C THR A 309 -23.76 -35.22 7.99
N HIS A 310 -25.05 -35.05 7.72
CA HIS A 310 -25.95 -34.44 8.69
C HIS A 310 -26.38 -35.39 9.82
N LEU A 311 -26.47 -36.69 9.58
CA LEU A 311 -26.76 -37.66 10.63
C LEU A 311 -25.54 -37.86 11.55
N ALA A 312 -24.34 -37.86 10.98
CA ALA A 312 -23.10 -37.92 11.75
C ALA A 312 -22.96 -36.72 12.71
N SER A 313 -23.45 -35.53 12.35
CA SER A 313 -23.41 -34.38 13.25
C SER A 313 -24.44 -34.46 14.40
N LEU A 314 -25.49 -35.29 14.27
CA LEU A 314 -26.44 -35.54 15.35
C LEU A 314 -25.89 -36.46 16.45
N TYR A 315 -24.90 -37.29 16.13
CA TYR A 315 -24.22 -38.15 17.12
C TYR A 315 -23.49 -37.38 18.21
N HIS A 316 -23.13 -36.12 17.97
CA HIS A 316 -22.57 -35.27 19.01
C HIS A 316 -23.58 -34.99 20.12
N ILE A 317 -24.88 -35.12 19.89
CA ILE A 317 -25.89 -34.87 20.93
C ILE A 317 -25.96 -36.10 21.83
N ASP A 318 -25.41 -35.96 23.03
CA ASP A 318 -25.43 -36.94 24.10
C ASP A 318 -26.88 -37.21 24.56
N ARG A 319 -27.03 -38.23 25.40
CA ARG A 319 -28.33 -38.64 25.93
C ARG A 319 -29.06 -37.47 26.60
N ASN A 320 -28.35 -36.58 27.28
CA ASN A 320 -28.90 -35.44 28.02
C ASN A 320 -29.08 -34.17 27.18
N GLY A 321 -28.73 -34.20 25.89
CA GLY A 321 -28.77 -33.04 24.99
C GLY A 321 -27.51 -32.18 24.97
N TYR A 322 -26.44 -32.59 25.67
CA TYR A 322 -25.11 -31.96 25.63
C TYR A 322 -24.22 -32.57 24.54
N THR A 323 -23.06 -31.96 24.26
CA THR A 323 -22.16 -32.45 23.21
C THR A 323 -21.16 -33.49 23.73
N ASP A 324 -21.25 -34.76 23.30
CA ASP A 324 -20.29 -35.85 23.59
C ASP A 324 -19.17 -35.96 22.54
N GLU A 325 -18.00 -36.45 22.94
CA GLU A 325 -16.77 -36.53 22.14
C GLU A 325 -16.62 -37.85 21.37
N LYS A 326 -17.30 -38.94 21.76
CA LYS A 326 -17.14 -40.25 21.10
C LYS A 326 -18.32 -40.59 20.19
N VAL A 327 -18.05 -40.60 18.88
CA VAL A 327 -19.04 -40.88 17.83
C VAL A 327 -18.67 -42.16 17.07
N ASP A 328 -19.63 -43.09 16.95
CA ASP A 328 -19.46 -44.29 16.14
C ASP A 328 -19.40 -43.95 14.64
N SER A 329 -18.35 -44.43 13.96
CA SER A 329 -18.06 -44.07 12.55
C SER A 329 -18.65 -45.06 11.54
N ASN A 330 -19.10 -44.57 10.38
CA ASN A 330 -19.61 -45.38 9.26
C ASN A 330 -18.66 -45.35 8.05
N TRP A 331 -17.36 -45.43 8.31
CA TRP A 331 -16.35 -45.35 7.26
C TRP A 331 -16.48 -46.39 6.13
N PRO A 332 -16.83 -47.68 6.38
CA PRO A 332 -16.92 -48.67 5.31
C PRO A 332 -17.92 -48.29 4.20
N TYR A 333 -19.04 -47.67 4.56
CA TYR A 333 -20.02 -47.20 3.58
C TYR A 333 -19.54 -45.95 2.85
N VAL A 334 -18.90 -45.03 3.57
CA VAL A 334 -18.32 -43.81 2.97
C VAL A 334 -17.16 -44.14 2.02
N GLU A 335 -16.37 -45.18 2.30
CA GLU A 335 -15.37 -45.68 1.37
C GLU A 335 -16.00 -46.18 0.05
N ASP A 336 -17.15 -46.84 0.11
CA ASP A 336 -17.89 -47.28 -1.08
C ASP A 336 -18.46 -46.08 -1.85
N LEU A 337 -19.12 -45.13 -1.16
CA LEU A 337 -19.59 -43.89 -1.76
C LEU A 337 -18.46 -43.11 -2.45
N LEU A 338 -17.29 -43.05 -1.81
CA LEU A 338 -16.13 -42.35 -2.34
C LEU A 338 -15.57 -43.04 -3.59
N LYS A 339 -15.50 -44.38 -3.60
CA LYS A 339 -15.14 -45.14 -4.81
C LYS A 339 -16.13 -44.87 -5.95
N GLN A 340 -17.42 -44.83 -5.67
CA GLN A 340 -18.44 -44.48 -6.68
C GLN A 340 -18.30 -43.03 -7.16
N SER A 341 -17.98 -42.10 -6.26
CA SER A 341 -17.78 -40.67 -6.56
C SER A 341 -16.58 -40.40 -7.46
N VAL A 342 -15.60 -41.30 -7.42
CA VAL A 342 -14.28 -41.13 -8.00
C VAL A 342 -14.07 -41.97 -9.28
N ASN A 343 -14.71 -43.14 -9.36
CA ASN A 343 -14.58 -44.06 -10.50
C ASN A 343 -15.63 -43.81 -11.60
N ASN A 344 -16.74 -43.15 -11.29
CA ASN A 344 -17.81 -42.93 -12.24
C ASN A 344 -17.51 -41.73 -13.16
N GLN A 345 -17.38 -41.97 -14.46
CA GLN A 345 -16.98 -40.93 -15.44
C GLN A 345 -18.03 -39.84 -15.66
N VAL A 346 -19.24 -40.00 -15.14
CA VAL A 346 -20.39 -39.11 -15.36
C VAL A 346 -20.42 -37.94 -14.35
N ILE A 347 -19.61 -37.98 -13.29
CA ILE A 347 -19.70 -37.02 -12.18
C ILE A 347 -19.06 -35.68 -12.54
N LEU A 348 -19.80 -34.60 -12.34
CA LEU A 348 -19.33 -33.23 -12.57
C LEU A 348 -18.45 -32.75 -11.40
N GLU A 349 -17.52 -31.83 -11.69
CA GLU A 349 -16.65 -31.21 -10.68
C GLU A 349 -17.45 -30.56 -9.53
N GLU A 350 -18.62 -29.98 -9.81
CA GLU A 350 -19.49 -29.39 -8.78
C GLU A 350 -20.03 -30.40 -7.76
N GLN A 351 -20.30 -31.63 -8.20
CA GLN A 351 -20.79 -32.73 -7.37
C GLN A 351 -19.62 -33.30 -6.56
N LEU A 352 -18.47 -33.53 -7.20
CA LEU A 352 -17.27 -34.02 -6.53
C LEU A 352 -16.78 -33.06 -5.43
N ARG A 353 -16.87 -31.74 -5.65
CA ARG A 353 -16.59 -30.75 -4.60
C ARG A 353 -17.49 -30.92 -3.40
N MET A 354 -18.79 -31.09 -3.61
CA MET A 354 -19.74 -31.30 -2.51
C MET A 354 -19.46 -32.61 -1.77
N HIS A 355 -19.18 -33.70 -2.49
CA HIS A 355 -18.82 -35.00 -1.90
C HIS A 355 -17.57 -34.91 -1.03
N LEU A 356 -16.51 -34.25 -1.52
CA LEU A 356 -15.27 -34.08 -0.75
C LEU A 356 -15.43 -33.10 0.40
N GLN A 357 -16.28 -32.08 0.28
CA GLN A 357 -16.61 -31.19 1.40
C GLN A 357 -17.36 -31.94 2.51
N CYS A 358 -18.29 -32.83 2.14
CA CYS A 358 -18.95 -33.75 3.07
C CYS A 358 -17.92 -34.69 3.72
N CYS A 359 -17.02 -35.28 2.94
CA CYS A 359 -15.94 -36.14 3.44
C CYS A 359 -14.99 -35.41 4.41
N LEU A 360 -14.67 -34.14 4.12
CA LEU A 360 -13.89 -33.29 5.03
C LEU A 360 -14.64 -33.04 6.34
N THR A 361 -15.94 -32.79 6.30
CA THR A 361 -16.76 -32.60 7.50
C THR A 361 -16.79 -33.88 8.34
N LEU A 362 -17.01 -35.03 7.70
CA LEU A 362 -16.97 -36.33 8.36
C LEU A 362 -15.60 -36.63 8.98
N SER A 363 -14.49 -36.25 8.35
CA SER A 363 -13.15 -36.43 8.94
C SER A 363 -12.88 -35.51 10.14
N HIS A 364 -13.67 -34.45 10.33
CA HIS A 364 -13.68 -33.67 11.57
C HIS A 364 -14.47 -34.35 12.68
N ILE A 365 -15.60 -34.97 12.35
CA ILE A 365 -16.50 -35.64 13.30
C ILE A 365 -15.94 -37.00 13.76
N TRP A 366 -15.53 -37.85 12.82
CA TRP A 366 -15.12 -39.24 13.08
C TRP A 366 -13.62 -39.41 13.33
N ASP A 367 -13.25 -40.62 13.74
CA ASP A 367 -11.87 -41.10 13.89
C ASP A 367 -11.12 -41.18 12.56
N VAL A 368 -9.79 -41.27 12.64
CA VAL A 368 -8.90 -41.27 11.49
C VAL A 368 -9.08 -42.52 10.62
N ASN A 369 -9.27 -42.32 9.31
CA ASN A 369 -9.21 -43.39 8.32
C ASN A 369 -8.29 -43.03 7.12
N LEU A 370 -7.17 -43.75 6.99
CA LEU A 370 -6.16 -43.54 5.94
C LEU A 370 -6.58 -44.06 4.55
N THR A 371 -7.58 -44.94 4.49
CA THR A 371 -8.08 -45.51 3.23
C THR A 371 -8.73 -44.44 2.36
N ILE A 372 -9.40 -43.45 2.97
CA ILE A 372 -10.01 -42.30 2.28
C ILE A 372 -8.98 -41.55 1.44
N VAL A 373 -7.86 -41.17 2.08
CA VAL A 373 -6.75 -40.48 1.41
C VAL A 373 -6.24 -41.31 0.23
N THR A 374 -6.17 -42.63 0.40
CA THR A 374 -5.67 -43.53 -0.63
C THR A 374 -6.60 -43.61 -1.84
N ILE A 375 -7.90 -43.77 -1.61
CA ILE A 375 -8.92 -43.83 -2.69
C ILE A 375 -8.88 -42.55 -3.51
N VAL A 376 -8.87 -41.39 -2.84
CA VAL A 376 -8.90 -40.07 -3.51
C VAL A 376 -7.57 -39.77 -4.21
N TRP A 377 -6.44 -40.13 -3.59
CA TRP A 377 -5.11 -39.99 -4.19
C TRP A 377 -4.98 -40.80 -5.49
N GLU A 378 -5.53 -42.01 -5.54
CA GLU A 378 -5.45 -42.85 -6.73
C GLU A 378 -6.10 -42.19 -7.96
N HIS A 379 -7.18 -41.45 -7.77
CA HIS A 379 -7.81 -40.66 -8.82
C HIS A 379 -7.01 -39.42 -9.19
N TYR A 380 -6.65 -38.58 -8.22
CA TYR A 380 -5.92 -37.36 -8.54
C TYR A 380 -4.55 -37.65 -9.13
N SER A 381 -3.87 -38.72 -8.70
CA SER A 381 -2.57 -39.14 -9.26
C SER A 381 -2.62 -39.36 -10.78
N LYS A 382 -3.76 -39.82 -11.32
CA LYS A 382 -4.01 -39.98 -12.77
C LYS A 382 -4.38 -38.65 -13.43
N ASN A 383 -5.16 -37.82 -12.74
CA ASN A 383 -5.78 -36.60 -13.27
C ASN A 383 -5.05 -35.28 -12.90
N LEU A 384 -3.82 -35.33 -12.38
CA LEU A 384 -3.08 -34.13 -11.91
C LEU A 384 -3.06 -32.96 -12.90
N ASN A 385 -3.03 -33.22 -14.21
CA ASN A 385 -2.98 -32.20 -15.26
C ASN A 385 -4.30 -31.42 -15.46
N ASN A 386 -5.39 -31.82 -14.79
CA ASN A 386 -6.69 -31.17 -14.91
C ASN A 386 -6.78 -29.93 -14.00
N PRO A 387 -7.47 -28.85 -14.44
CA PRO A 387 -7.60 -27.62 -13.65
C PRO A 387 -8.67 -27.68 -12.56
N PHE A 388 -9.56 -28.68 -12.58
CA PHE A 388 -10.66 -28.87 -11.62
C PHE A 388 -11.54 -27.60 -11.47
N THR A 389 -11.85 -26.93 -12.58
CA THR A 389 -12.67 -25.70 -12.60
C THR A 389 -14.12 -26.00 -13.02
N ILE A 390 -15.05 -25.20 -12.48
CA ILE A 390 -16.45 -25.24 -12.88
C ILE A 390 -16.67 -24.16 -13.96
N PRO A 391 -17.17 -24.50 -15.17
CA PRO A 391 -17.19 -23.59 -16.32
C PRO A 391 -17.92 -22.25 -16.11
N TRP A 392 -19.05 -22.24 -15.39
CA TRP A 392 -19.87 -21.02 -15.21
C TRP A 392 -19.43 -20.12 -14.05
N PHE A 393 -18.49 -20.54 -13.20
CA PHE A 393 -17.91 -19.66 -12.17
C PHE A 393 -17.00 -18.57 -12.76
N GLY A 394 -16.67 -18.63 -14.06
CA GLY A 394 -15.95 -17.58 -14.79
C GLY A 394 -14.59 -17.22 -14.17
N LEU A 395 -14.24 -15.93 -14.22
CA LEU A 395 -12.97 -15.39 -13.69
C LEU A 395 -12.80 -15.61 -12.18
N LYS A 396 -13.88 -15.75 -11.40
CA LYS A 396 -13.80 -16.05 -9.96
C LYS A 396 -13.22 -17.46 -9.70
N GLY A 397 -13.46 -18.42 -10.60
CA GLY A 397 -12.84 -19.75 -10.52
C GLY A 397 -11.35 -19.79 -10.88
N LEU A 398 -10.83 -18.75 -11.53
CA LEU A 398 -9.41 -18.56 -11.87
C LEU A 398 -8.63 -17.78 -10.79
N ALA A 399 -9.32 -17.21 -9.80
CA ALA A 399 -8.70 -16.49 -8.68
C ALA A 399 -7.79 -17.36 -7.79
N ASN A 400 -7.85 -18.69 -7.97
CA ASN A 400 -7.05 -19.67 -7.23
C ASN A 400 -5.63 -19.90 -7.79
N ILE A 401 -5.23 -19.15 -8.82
CA ILE A 401 -3.85 -19.19 -9.31
C ILE A 401 -3.01 -18.26 -8.44
N SER A 402 -2.22 -18.84 -7.53
CA SER A 402 -1.28 -18.11 -6.68
C SER A 402 -0.29 -17.34 -7.56
N LYS A 403 -0.43 -16.01 -7.58
CA LYS A 403 0.41 -15.13 -8.40
C LYS A 403 1.84 -15.04 -7.86
N THR A 404 1.98 -15.12 -6.55
CA THR A 404 3.22 -14.94 -5.78
C THR A 404 3.58 -16.19 -4.96
N PRO A 405 4.87 -16.45 -4.71
CA PRO A 405 5.30 -17.51 -3.78
C PRO A 405 4.65 -17.41 -2.40
N LEU A 406 4.55 -16.20 -1.83
CA LEU A 406 3.90 -15.97 -0.54
C LEU A 406 2.43 -16.37 -0.55
N SER A 407 1.66 -15.94 -1.55
CA SER A 407 0.25 -16.37 -1.69
C SER A 407 0.10 -17.90 -1.81
N MET A 408 1.08 -18.57 -2.43
CA MET A 408 1.09 -20.04 -2.51
C MET A 408 1.30 -20.63 -1.11
N TYR A 409 2.27 -20.12 -0.35
CA TYR A 409 2.52 -20.53 1.03
C TYR A 409 1.33 -20.24 1.97
N GLU A 410 0.73 -19.05 1.93
CA GLU A 410 -0.43 -18.66 2.73
C GLU A 410 -1.65 -19.55 2.45
N LEU A 411 -1.88 -19.89 1.18
CA LEU A 411 -2.93 -20.81 0.78
C LEU A 411 -2.72 -22.19 1.40
N ILE A 412 -1.49 -22.71 1.42
CA ILE A 412 -1.17 -23.98 2.08
C ILE A 412 -1.35 -23.90 3.60
N LYS A 413 -0.97 -22.78 4.23
CA LYS A 413 -1.21 -22.52 5.65
C LYS A 413 -2.71 -22.57 5.96
N SER A 414 -3.54 -22.01 5.08
CA SER A 414 -5.01 -22.09 5.18
C SER A 414 -5.54 -23.53 5.05
N TYR A 415 -4.91 -24.39 4.26
CA TYR A 415 -5.31 -25.81 4.14
C TYR A 415 -5.03 -26.60 5.40
N CYS A 416 -3.99 -26.22 6.15
CA CYS A 416 -3.59 -26.88 7.38
C CYS A 416 -4.38 -26.38 8.61
N SER A 417 -5.09 -25.25 8.50
CA SER A 417 -5.89 -24.66 9.59
C SER A 417 -7.29 -25.28 9.73
N ASP A 418 -7.82 -25.32 10.96
CA ASP A 418 -9.13 -25.92 11.32
C ASP A 418 -10.36 -25.05 10.94
N ILE A 419 -10.14 -23.93 10.23
CA ILE A 419 -11.18 -22.93 10.01
C ILE A 419 -12.08 -23.36 8.85
N HIS A 420 -13.26 -23.90 9.16
CA HIS A 420 -14.36 -24.05 8.20
C HIS A 420 -14.98 -22.67 7.92
N THR A 421 -14.82 -22.18 6.69
CA THR A 421 -15.53 -20.97 6.25
C THR A 421 -16.73 -21.36 5.38
N PRO A 422 -17.89 -20.71 5.52
CA PRO A 422 -19.08 -20.99 4.71
C PRO A 422 -18.81 -20.89 3.20
N ASP A 423 -17.84 -20.05 2.80
CA ASP A 423 -17.50 -19.77 1.40
C ASP A 423 -16.55 -20.80 0.75
N MET A 424 -16.14 -21.87 1.46
CA MET A 424 -15.17 -22.85 0.97
C MET A 424 -15.56 -23.51 -0.35
N TYR A 425 -16.85 -23.74 -0.59
CA TYR A 425 -17.33 -24.34 -1.84
C TYR A 425 -17.01 -23.48 -3.07
N ILE A 426 -17.04 -22.15 -2.89
CA ILE A 426 -16.78 -21.17 -3.96
C ILE A 426 -15.27 -20.98 -4.12
N SER A 427 -14.52 -20.92 -3.01
CA SER A 427 -13.09 -20.64 -3.02
C SER A 427 -12.22 -21.86 -3.31
N CYS A 428 -12.69 -23.09 -3.13
CA CYS A 428 -11.88 -24.31 -3.30
C CYS A 428 -12.34 -25.19 -4.47
N ASN A 429 -11.37 -25.82 -5.14
CA ASN A 429 -11.64 -26.91 -6.08
C ASN A 429 -11.57 -28.29 -5.41
N SER A 430 -11.99 -29.33 -6.13
CA SER A 430 -12.03 -30.70 -5.58
C SER A 430 -10.64 -31.19 -5.12
N PHE A 431 -9.57 -30.86 -5.86
CA PHE A 431 -8.20 -31.20 -5.45
C PHE A 431 -7.76 -30.49 -4.16
N GLN A 432 -8.14 -29.23 -3.97
CA GLN A 432 -7.86 -28.48 -2.75
C GLN A 432 -8.64 -29.02 -1.55
N PHE A 433 -9.89 -29.49 -1.73
CA PHE A 433 -10.60 -30.24 -0.70
C PHE A 433 -9.86 -31.53 -0.33
N PHE A 434 -9.33 -32.26 -1.30
CA PHE A 434 -8.46 -33.42 -1.03
C PHE A 434 -7.23 -33.04 -0.19
N LEU A 435 -6.53 -31.94 -0.51
CA LEU A 435 -5.38 -31.48 0.28
C LEU A 435 -5.76 -31.13 1.72
N ARG A 436 -6.93 -30.54 1.95
CA ARG A 436 -7.48 -30.27 3.30
C ARG A 436 -7.83 -31.57 4.05
N ILE A 437 -8.43 -32.55 3.37
CA ILE A 437 -8.73 -33.87 3.95
C ILE A 437 -7.42 -34.54 4.37
N LEU A 438 -6.41 -34.52 3.50
CA LEU A 438 -5.09 -35.05 3.79
C LEU A 438 -4.45 -34.36 4.99
N ALA A 439 -4.53 -33.03 5.05
CA ALA A 439 -4.00 -32.25 6.17
C ALA A 439 -4.69 -32.58 7.49
N GLN A 440 -6.02 -32.67 7.48
CA GLN A 440 -6.80 -32.99 8.66
C GLN A 440 -6.51 -34.39 9.19
N ILE A 441 -6.48 -35.37 8.30
CA ILE A 441 -6.17 -36.76 8.64
C ILE A 441 -4.75 -36.86 9.19
N MET A 442 -3.76 -36.22 8.56
CA MET A 442 -2.38 -36.24 9.04
C MET A 442 -2.22 -35.60 10.43
N ARG A 443 -2.90 -34.47 10.69
CA ARG A 443 -2.86 -33.78 11.99
C ARG A 443 -3.51 -34.60 13.10
N LYS A 444 -4.69 -35.17 12.86
CA LYS A 444 -5.37 -36.05 13.84
C LYS A 444 -4.54 -37.31 14.11
N ALA A 445 -4.02 -37.93 13.06
CA ALA A 445 -3.28 -39.18 13.18
C ALA A 445 -1.91 -39.00 13.87
N GLY A 446 -1.28 -37.83 13.75
CA GLY A 446 -0.05 -37.50 14.49
C GLY A 446 -0.24 -37.36 16.02
N LYS A 447 -1.47 -37.16 16.50
CA LYS A 447 -1.79 -37.12 17.94
C LYS A 447 -1.98 -38.52 18.56
N MET A 448 -2.17 -39.55 17.74
CA MET A 448 -2.40 -40.92 18.20
C MET A 448 -1.07 -41.69 18.25
N ASN A 449 -0.61 -42.02 19.46
CA ASN A 449 0.61 -42.81 19.69
C ASN A 449 0.40 -44.25 19.19
N GLY A 450 0.85 -44.60 17.98
CA GLY A 450 0.83 -46.00 17.56
C GLY A 450 1.31 -46.33 16.15
N VAL A 451 1.09 -45.47 15.15
CA VAL A 451 1.51 -45.73 13.76
C VAL A 451 1.88 -44.41 13.11
N HIS A 452 3.07 -44.28 12.51
CA HIS A 452 3.46 -43.08 11.76
C HIS A 452 2.65 -43.03 10.44
N PRO A 453 1.54 -42.29 10.37
CA PRO A 453 0.60 -42.31 9.24
C PRO A 453 1.29 -41.78 7.97
N TRP A 454 2.25 -40.88 8.20
CA TRP A 454 3.19 -40.36 7.23
C TRP A 454 3.90 -41.46 6.44
N LYS A 455 4.42 -42.51 7.10
CA LYS A 455 5.21 -43.55 6.40
C LYS A 455 4.37 -44.33 5.38
N GLN A 456 3.10 -44.60 5.68
CA GLN A 456 2.20 -45.30 4.77
C GLN A 456 1.80 -44.43 3.56
N ILE A 457 1.47 -43.15 3.82
CA ILE A 457 1.09 -42.21 2.76
C ILE A 457 2.30 -41.85 1.89
N LYS A 458 3.48 -41.63 2.49
CA LYS A 458 4.74 -41.31 1.80
C LYS A 458 5.04 -42.29 0.68
N GLY A 459 5.06 -43.59 0.96
CA GLY A 459 5.34 -44.61 -0.07
C GLY A 459 4.33 -44.63 -1.22
N ARG A 460 3.05 -44.40 -0.92
CA ARG A 460 1.96 -44.37 -1.93
C ARG A 460 1.99 -43.12 -2.81
N ILE A 461 2.37 -41.97 -2.26
CA ILE A 461 2.51 -40.74 -3.02
C ILE A 461 3.79 -40.79 -3.87
N TYR A 462 4.93 -41.08 -3.25
CA TYR A 462 6.23 -40.99 -3.93
C TYR A 462 6.38 -41.99 -5.08
N SER A 463 5.79 -43.18 -4.98
CA SER A 463 5.84 -44.21 -6.03
C SER A 463 5.12 -43.79 -7.34
N LYS A 464 4.19 -42.83 -7.30
CA LYS A 464 3.50 -42.34 -8.50
C LYS A 464 4.34 -41.35 -9.30
N PHE A 465 5.36 -40.75 -8.70
CA PHE A 465 6.23 -39.78 -9.35
C PHE A 465 7.55 -40.42 -9.77
N HIS A 466 7.69 -40.63 -11.07
CA HIS A 466 8.90 -41.13 -11.75
C HIS A 466 9.22 -40.21 -12.92
N GLN A 467 10.43 -40.32 -13.50
CA GLN A 467 10.93 -39.40 -14.54
C GLN A 467 9.92 -39.17 -15.68
N LYS A 468 9.35 -40.25 -16.25
CA LYS A 468 8.34 -40.15 -17.31
C LYS A 468 7.13 -39.32 -16.89
N ARG A 469 6.56 -39.61 -15.71
CA ARG A 469 5.40 -38.88 -15.18
C ARG A 469 5.71 -37.40 -14.93
N MET A 470 6.89 -37.08 -14.41
CA MET A 470 7.29 -35.69 -14.19
C MET A 470 7.34 -34.90 -15.51
N CYS A 471 7.92 -35.49 -16.57
CA CYS A 471 7.99 -34.85 -17.89
C CYS A 471 6.62 -34.67 -18.58
N GLU A 472 5.61 -35.47 -18.21
CA GLU A 472 4.25 -35.38 -18.75
C GLU A 472 3.38 -34.32 -18.06
N LEU A 473 3.87 -33.67 -16.99
CA LEU A 473 3.08 -32.68 -16.25
C LEU A 473 2.90 -31.39 -17.07
N THR A 474 1.65 -30.95 -17.20
CA THR A 474 1.32 -29.61 -17.72
C THR A 474 1.65 -28.55 -16.66
N GLU A 475 1.56 -27.26 -17.01
CA GLU A 475 1.72 -26.17 -16.03
C GLU A 475 0.78 -26.32 -14.83
N VAL A 476 -0.48 -26.69 -15.09
CA VAL A 476 -1.49 -26.98 -14.05
C VAL A 476 -1.09 -28.21 -13.22
N GLY A 477 -0.62 -29.28 -13.86
CA GLY A 477 -0.15 -30.48 -13.16
C GLY A 477 1.04 -30.24 -12.26
N LEU A 478 1.97 -29.39 -12.71
CA LEU A 478 3.13 -28.98 -11.94
C LEU A 478 2.73 -28.12 -10.73
N GLN A 479 1.73 -27.24 -10.87
CA GLN A 479 1.19 -26.45 -9.77
C GLN A 479 0.52 -27.35 -8.71
N ASN A 480 -0.30 -28.32 -9.14
CA ASN A 480 -0.94 -29.29 -8.26
C ASN A 480 0.10 -30.17 -7.54
N PHE A 481 1.19 -30.55 -8.23
CA PHE A 481 2.33 -31.22 -7.64
C PHE A 481 2.98 -30.39 -6.53
N LEU A 482 3.26 -29.10 -6.79
CA LEU A 482 3.86 -28.20 -5.80
C LEU A 482 2.95 -28.01 -4.57
N TYR A 483 1.64 -27.82 -4.77
CA TYR A 483 0.69 -27.71 -3.66
C TYR A 483 0.66 -28.96 -2.79
N LEU A 484 0.65 -30.15 -3.40
CA LEU A 484 0.72 -31.41 -2.67
C LEU A 484 1.99 -31.48 -1.83
N PHE A 485 3.16 -31.28 -2.44
CA PHE A 485 4.43 -31.40 -1.74
C PHE A 485 4.62 -30.33 -0.65
N LEU A 486 4.09 -29.11 -0.84
CA LEU A 486 4.08 -28.09 0.20
C LEU A 486 3.19 -28.47 1.39
N VAL A 487 1.99 -29.04 1.16
CA VAL A 487 1.13 -29.57 2.23
C VAL A 487 1.85 -30.68 3.00
N LEU A 488 2.50 -31.61 2.29
CA LEU A 488 3.28 -32.66 2.94
C LEU A 488 4.45 -32.08 3.75
N ALA A 489 5.15 -31.08 3.23
CA ALA A 489 6.25 -30.41 3.93
C ALA A 489 5.79 -29.64 5.17
N ALA A 490 4.61 -29.03 5.12
CA ALA A 490 4.01 -28.37 6.28
C ALA A 490 3.69 -29.37 7.41
N LEU A 491 3.22 -30.57 7.07
CA LEU A 491 2.68 -31.55 8.02
C LEU A 491 3.65 -32.64 8.48
N ALA A 492 4.70 -32.91 7.72
CA ALA A 492 5.67 -33.98 7.98
C ALA A 492 7.10 -33.44 8.16
N GLU A 493 8.09 -34.32 8.02
CA GLU A 493 9.53 -33.98 8.03
C GLU A 493 9.87 -33.13 6.80
N THR A 494 9.95 -31.81 6.98
CA THR A 494 10.11 -30.82 5.90
C THR A 494 11.32 -31.11 5.00
N GLU A 495 12.45 -31.50 5.59
CA GLU A 495 13.71 -31.77 4.88
C GLU A 495 13.63 -32.97 3.93
N ASP A 496 13.04 -34.07 4.38
CA ASP A 496 12.85 -35.29 3.57
C ASP A 496 11.92 -35.00 2.38
N VAL A 497 10.82 -34.27 2.61
CA VAL A 497 9.89 -33.87 1.56
C VAL A 497 10.54 -32.92 0.55
N ALA A 498 11.27 -31.91 1.03
CA ALA A 498 11.97 -30.96 0.19
C ALA A 498 13.08 -31.64 -0.63
N SER A 499 13.89 -32.51 -0.02
CA SER A 499 14.91 -33.31 -0.71
C SER A 499 14.29 -34.11 -1.85
N ARG A 500 13.18 -34.82 -1.58
CA ARG A 500 12.51 -35.59 -2.61
C ARG A 500 11.89 -34.72 -3.71
N MET A 501 11.31 -33.58 -3.37
CA MET A 501 10.77 -32.63 -4.34
C MET A 501 11.86 -32.13 -5.29
N MET A 502 13.03 -31.77 -4.77
CA MET A 502 14.18 -31.34 -5.58
C MET A 502 14.65 -32.45 -6.54
N GLU A 503 14.78 -33.69 -6.06
CA GLU A 503 15.13 -34.84 -6.91
C GLU A 503 14.13 -35.04 -8.06
N LEU A 504 12.84 -34.94 -7.76
CA LEU A 504 11.78 -35.12 -8.76
C LEU A 504 11.74 -33.98 -9.79
N LEU A 505 11.98 -32.74 -9.37
CA LEU A 505 12.07 -31.60 -10.28
C LEU A 505 13.31 -31.64 -11.17
N HIS A 506 14.40 -32.27 -10.71
CA HIS A 506 15.62 -32.45 -11.52
C HIS A 506 15.39 -33.34 -12.76
N PHE A 507 14.33 -34.15 -12.78
CA PHE A 507 13.94 -34.90 -13.98
C PHE A 507 13.46 -34.02 -15.13
N LEU A 508 13.08 -32.76 -14.87
CA LEU A 508 12.63 -31.83 -15.89
C LEU A 508 13.83 -31.22 -16.62
N SER A 509 13.99 -31.54 -17.91
CA SER A 509 15.11 -31.00 -18.70
C SER A 509 14.99 -29.47 -18.87
N PRO A 510 16.08 -28.70 -18.71
CA PRO A 510 16.09 -27.26 -18.95
C PRO A 510 15.69 -26.85 -20.38
N THR A 511 15.84 -27.75 -21.37
CA THR A 511 15.57 -27.45 -22.79
C THR A 511 14.12 -27.70 -23.20
N SER A 512 13.42 -28.63 -22.54
CA SER A 512 12.02 -28.99 -22.87
C SER A 512 10.98 -28.19 -22.07
N THR A 513 11.42 -27.56 -20.97
CA THR A 513 10.52 -26.88 -20.03
C THR A 513 10.21 -25.45 -20.48
N SER A 514 8.93 -25.09 -20.55
CA SER A 514 8.49 -23.74 -20.94
C SER A 514 8.96 -22.68 -19.93
N VAL A 515 8.95 -21.42 -20.35
CA VAL A 515 9.28 -20.29 -19.46
C VAL A 515 8.28 -20.19 -18.29
N SER A 516 7.00 -20.43 -18.52
CA SER A 516 5.97 -20.41 -17.47
C SER A 516 6.17 -21.53 -16.44
N GLN A 517 6.50 -22.75 -16.89
CA GLN A 517 6.82 -23.87 -16.01
C GLN A 517 8.07 -23.58 -15.16
N LYS A 518 9.12 -23.00 -15.75
CA LYS A 518 10.33 -22.58 -15.01
C LYS A 518 10.01 -21.54 -13.94
N ALA A 519 9.18 -20.55 -14.26
CA ALA A 519 8.74 -19.54 -13.29
C ALA A 519 7.96 -20.20 -12.14
N LEU A 520 7.08 -21.14 -12.46
CA LEU A 520 6.31 -21.89 -11.47
C LEU A 520 7.20 -22.75 -10.57
N ILE A 521 8.24 -23.38 -11.12
CA ILE A 521 9.25 -24.11 -10.34
C ILE A 521 9.91 -23.18 -9.33
N TRP A 522 10.38 -22.00 -9.76
CA TRP A 522 11.00 -21.01 -8.87
C TRP A 522 10.03 -20.55 -7.78
N LYS A 523 8.75 -20.30 -8.11
CA LYS A 523 7.71 -20.00 -7.11
C LYS A 523 7.55 -21.12 -6.09
N GLY A 524 7.57 -22.38 -6.55
CA GLY A 524 7.57 -23.56 -5.70
C GLY A 524 8.76 -23.58 -4.73
N TYR A 525 9.98 -23.39 -5.24
CA TYR A 525 11.19 -23.30 -4.40
C TYR A 525 11.07 -22.18 -3.35
N PHE A 526 10.61 -20.98 -3.72
CA PHE A 526 10.41 -19.89 -2.76
C PHE A 526 9.31 -20.20 -1.73
N ALA A 527 8.21 -20.84 -2.11
CA ALA A 527 7.19 -21.27 -1.15
C ALA A 527 7.73 -22.32 -0.15
N PHE A 528 8.63 -23.19 -0.59
CA PHE A 528 9.37 -24.11 0.29
C PHE A 528 10.32 -23.35 1.22
N ILE A 529 11.06 -22.37 0.71
CA ILE A 529 11.93 -21.49 1.52
C ILE A 529 11.11 -20.76 2.59
N LEU A 530 9.93 -20.21 2.25
CA LEU A 530 9.03 -19.58 3.21
C LEU A 530 8.53 -20.56 4.28
N THR A 531 8.27 -21.82 3.89
CA THR A 531 7.93 -22.90 4.85
C THR A 531 9.09 -23.20 5.80
N TYR A 532 10.34 -23.18 5.31
CA TYR A 532 11.53 -23.34 6.15
C TYR A 532 11.68 -22.17 7.13
N ILE A 533 11.45 -20.93 6.69
CA ILE A 533 11.51 -19.73 7.54
C ILE A 533 10.46 -19.78 8.65
N ASP A 534 9.20 -20.12 8.34
CA ASP A 534 8.13 -20.25 9.34
C ASP A 534 8.43 -21.36 10.38
N LYS A 535 9.17 -22.40 9.99
CA LYS A 535 9.65 -23.46 10.88
C LYS A 535 11.01 -23.18 11.54
N GLY A 536 11.66 -22.05 11.25
CA GLY A 536 12.98 -21.70 11.78
C GLY A 536 14.13 -22.59 11.30
N MET A 537 14.06 -23.11 10.08
CA MET A 537 15.04 -24.03 9.47
C MET A 537 15.98 -23.33 8.48
N ASP A 538 17.22 -23.81 8.35
CA ASP A 538 18.24 -23.23 7.46
C ASP A 538 17.87 -23.41 5.97
N ILE A 539 17.86 -22.33 5.18
CA ILE A 539 17.35 -22.36 3.80
C ILE A 539 18.42 -22.73 2.75
N ARG A 540 19.68 -22.90 3.18
CA ARG A 540 20.85 -23.04 2.30
C ARG A 540 20.68 -24.05 1.17
N VAL A 541 20.16 -25.24 1.50
CA VAL A 541 20.00 -26.35 0.56
C VAL A 541 19.05 -26.01 -0.59
N LEU A 542 18.04 -25.17 -0.34
CA LEU A 542 17.08 -24.71 -1.35
C LEU A 542 17.57 -23.43 -2.06
N ALA A 543 18.24 -22.54 -1.33
CA ALA A 543 18.70 -21.26 -1.85
C ALA A 543 19.88 -21.38 -2.83
N GLU A 544 20.84 -22.29 -2.59
CA GLU A 544 22.05 -22.41 -3.42
C GLU A 544 21.74 -22.86 -4.87
N PRO A 545 20.98 -23.94 -5.12
CA PRO A 545 20.63 -24.34 -6.48
C PRO A 545 19.85 -23.26 -7.24
N LEU A 546 18.93 -22.59 -6.55
CA LEU A 546 18.11 -21.52 -7.12
C LEU A 546 18.97 -20.29 -7.50
N SER A 547 19.92 -19.94 -6.64
CA SER A 547 20.86 -18.84 -6.87
C SER A 547 21.79 -19.09 -8.05
N VAL A 548 22.25 -20.33 -8.24
CA VAL A 548 23.04 -20.74 -9.41
C VAL A 548 22.21 -20.62 -10.68
N ALA A 549 20.97 -21.12 -10.68
CA ALA A 549 20.07 -21.00 -11.82
C ALA A 549 19.76 -19.53 -12.17
N PHE A 550 19.58 -18.67 -11.17
CA PHE A 550 19.42 -17.23 -11.37
C PHE A 550 20.67 -16.59 -11.99
N CYS A 551 21.87 -16.91 -11.49
CA CYS A 551 23.13 -16.40 -12.05
C CYS A 551 23.27 -16.71 -13.55
N GLU A 552 22.96 -17.93 -13.97
CA GLU A 552 23.00 -18.33 -15.38
C GLU A 552 22.02 -17.51 -16.23
N LYS A 553 20.78 -17.32 -15.76
CA LYS A 553 19.76 -16.54 -16.48
C LYS A 553 20.03 -15.05 -16.49
N ALA A 554 20.61 -14.49 -15.42
CA ALA A 554 21.07 -13.11 -15.40
C ALA A 554 22.19 -12.87 -16.41
N LYS A 555 23.10 -13.84 -16.58
CA LYS A 555 24.15 -13.80 -17.60
C LYS A 555 23.57 -13.83 -19.02
N GLU A 556 22.60 -14.72 -19.29
CA GLU A 556 21.89 -14.76 -20.57
C GLU A 556 21.18 -13.44 -20.87
N PHE A 557 20.52 -12.84 -19.87
CA PHE A 557 19.81 -11.57 -20.00
C PHE A 557 20.75 -10.40 -20.33
N LEU A 558 21.96 -10.38 -19.74
CA LEU A 558 22.97 -9.38 -20.04
C LEU A 558 23.46 -9.46 -21.50
N VAL A 559 23.58 -10.67 -22.04
CA VAL A 559 24.04 -10.92 -23.42
C VAL A 559 22.95 -10.63 -24.46
N ALA A 560 21.68 -10.88 -24.13
CA ALA A 560 20.52 -10.75 -25.03
C ALA A 560 20.09 -9.29 -25.35
N ARG A 561 21.03 -8.35 -25.46
CA ARG A 561 20.75 -6.89 -25.59
C ARG A 561 19.86 -6.48 -26.78
N ASN A 562 19.78 -7.30 -27.83
CA ASN A 562 19.12 -6.94 -29.09
C ASN A 562 17.81 -7.71 -29.39
N ASP A 563 17.49 -8.77 -28.64
CA ASP A 563 16.25 -9.56 -28.82
C ASP A 563 15.24 -9.21 -27.72
N LEU A 564 14.24 -8.39 -28.08
CA LEU A 564 13.22 -7.93 -27.13
C LEU A 564 12.33 -9.06 -26.61
N VAL A 565 12.04 -10.09 -27.42
CA VAL A 565 11.15 -11.20 -27.03
C VAL A 565 11.88 -12.14 -26.08
N GLN A 566 13.12 -12.49 -26.40
CA GLN A 566 13.97 -13.29 -25.50
C GLN A 566 14.19 -12.55 -24.18
N LYS A 567 14.44 -11.23 -24.22
CA LYS A 567 14.62 -10.40 -23.04
C LYS A 567 13.36 -10.38 -22.15
N GLN A 568 12.17 -10.23 -22.74
CA GLN A 568 10.91 -10.25 -21.98
C GLN A 568 10.65 -11.60 -21.31
N ASN A 569 10.92 -12.71 -22.01
CA ASN A 569 10.79 -14.06 -21.45
C ASN A 569 11.78 -14.31 -20.29
N LEU A 570 13.03 -13.86 -20.43
CA LEU A 570 14.03 -13.94 -19.35
C LEU A 570 13.64 -13.04 -18.17
N TRP A 571 13.12 -11.84 -18.42
CA TRP A 571 12.64 -10.94 -17.37
C TRP A 571 11.47 -11.53 -16.57
N MET A 572 10.55 -12.26 -17.19
CA MET A 572 9.47 -12.97 -16.47
C MET A 572 10.03 -13.93 -15.41
N LEU A 573 11.12 -14.64 -15.72
CA LEU A 573 11.80 -15.50 -14.76
C LEU A 573 12.56 -14.70 -13.71
N LEU A 574 13.36 -13.73 -14.13
CA LEU A 574 14.19 -12.92 -13.24
C LEU A 574 13.35 -12.11 -12.24
N SER A 575 12.23 -11.53 -12.68
CA SER A 575 11.27 -10.86 -11.80
C SER A 575 10.69 -11.82 -10.76
N THR A 576 10.32 -13.05 -11.15
CA THR A 576 9.87 -14.08 -10.20
C THR A 576 10.91 -14.37 -9.11
N TYR A 577 12.21 -14.34 -9.46
CA TYR A 577 13.28 -14.47 -8.46
C TYR A 577 13.39 -13.24 -7.58
N VAL A 578 13.40 -12.04 -8.15
CA VAL A 578 13.48 -10.78 -7.40
C VAL A 578 12.32 -10.66 -6.40
N ASP A 579 11.08 -10.91 -6.86
CA ASP A 579 9.88 -10.88 -6.01
C ASP A 579 9.95 -11.96 -4.92
N GLY A 580 10.36 -13.18 -5.27
CA GLY A 580 10.51 -14.27 -4.31
C GLY A 580 11.56 -14.01 -3.24
N VAL A 581 12.73 -13.46 -3.59
CA VAL A 581 13.73 -13.05 -2.60
C VAL A 581 13.20 -11.91 -1.74
N GLN A 582 12.47 -10.95 -2.31
CA GLN A 582 11.86 -9.87 -1.53
C GLN A 582 10.93 -10.42 -0.44
N GLU A 583 10.01 -11.31 -0.79
CA GLU A 583 9.05 -11.93 0.13
C GLU A 583 9.73 -12.74 1.23
N VAL A 584 10.82 -13.44 0.90
CA VAL A 584 11.65 -14.17 1.88
C VAL A 584 12.27 -13.22 2.90
N PHE A 585 12.84 -12.10 2.45
CA PHE A 585 13.43 -11.09 3.34
C PHE A 585 12.36 -10.42 4.20
N GLU A 586 11.22 -10.03 3.62
CA GLU A 586 10.10 -9.42 4.35
C GLU A 586 9.52 -10.37 5.42
N SER A 587 9.45 -11.67 5.12
CA SER A 587 8.93 -12.69 6.05
C SER A 587 9.92 -13.07 7.16
N SER A 588 11.23 -13.00 6.90
CA SER A 588 12.25 -13.33 7.90
C SER A 588 12.39 -12.22 8.95
N LEU A 589 12.28 -12.56 10.24
CA LEU A 589 12.42 -11.61 11.35
C LEU A 589 13.87 -11.23 11.63
N TYR A 590 14.76 -12.22 11.61
CA TYR A 590 16.12 -12.07 12.13
C TYR A 590 17.22 -12.33 11.10
N LEU A 591 16.90 -12.66 9.83
CA LEU A 591 17.89 -12.89 8.77
C LEU A 591 19.07 -13.78 9.20
N ASN A 592 18.75 -14.92 9.82
CA ASN A 592 19.72 -15.82 10.46
C ASN A 592 19.65 -17.27 9.93
N LEU A 593 18.97 -17.50 8.80
CA LEU A 593 18.69 -18.81 8.23
C LEU A 593 19.39 -19.00 6.87
N SER A 594 20.57 -18.41 6.68
CA SER A 594 21.32 -18.38 5.42
C SER A 594 20.66 -17.61 4.25
N GLU A 595 19.86 -16.57 4.53
CA GLU A 595 19.23 -15.74 3.49
C GLU A 595 20.25 -15.01 2.59
N GLU A 596 21.48 -14.80 3.05
CA GLU A 596 22.55 -14.21 2.24
C GLU A 596 22.86 -15.01 0.97
N LYS A 597 22.55 -16.32 0.96
CA LYS A 597 22.80 -17.20 -0.19
C LYS A 597 21.99 -16.80 -1.41
N LEU A 598 20.79 -16.25 -1.21
CA LEU A 598 19.93 -15.74 -2.28
C LEU A 598 20.47 -14.45 -2.92
N MET A 599 21.35 -13.73 -2.22
CA MET A 599 22.00 -12.51 -2.69
C MET A 599 23.27 -12.82 -3.49
N CYS A 600 23.12 -13.52 -4.60
CA CYS A 600 24.23 -14.03 -5.40
C CYS A 600 24.79 -13.02 -6.42
N ASP A 601 25.92 -13.38 -7.05
CA ASP A 601 26.65 -12.52 -7.99
C ASP A 601 25.86 -12.21 -9.28
N GLY A 602 24.79 -12.96 -9.55
CA GLY A 602 23.88 -12.73 -10.67
C GLY A 602 23.32 -11.31 -10.71
N PHE A 603 23.10 -10.67 -9.56
CA PHE A 603 22.62 -9.29 -9.49
C PHE A 603 23.60 -8.29 -10.12
N SER A 604 24.92 -8.54 -10.02
CA SER A 604 25.94 -7.70 -10.67
C SER A 604 25.87 -7.78 -12.20
N MET A 605 25.37 -8.89 -12.75
CA MET A 605 25.15 -9.10 -14.19
C MET A 605 23.77 -8.60 -14.64
N LEU A 606 22.76 -8.67 -13.76
CA LEU A 606 21.39 -8.23 -14.02
C LEU A 606 21.29 -6.71 -14.19
N LEU A 607 21.85 -5.95 -13.24
CA LEU A 607 21.72 -4.49 -13.18
C LEU A 607 22.16 -3.77 -14.48
N PRO A 608 23.30 -4.12 -15.12
CA PRO A 608 23.68 -3.52 -16.40
C PRO A 608 22.79 -3.90 -17.59
N GLY A 609 21.96 -4.95 -17.47
CA GLY A 609 21.00 -5.37 -18.50
C GLY A 609 19.63 -4.69 -18.39
N CYS A 610 19.24 -4.26 -17.19
CA CYS A 610 17.94 -3.64 -16.90
C CYS A 610 17.81 -2.22 -17.49
N ARG A 611 16.61 -1.87 -17.97
CA ARG A 611 16.26 -0.50 -18.41
C ARG A 611 14.86 -0.10 -17.93
N GLY A 612 14.65 1.19 -17.66
CA GLY A 612 13.33 1.75 -17.34
C GLY A 612 12.64 1.05 -16.15
N ALA A 613 11.49 0.42 -16.40
CA ALA A 613 10.70 -0.29 -15.40
C ALA A 613 11.45 -1.49 -14.77
N GLU A 614 12.27 -2.21 -15.55
CA GLU A 614 13.07 -3.34 -15.04
C GLU A 614 14.04 -2.86 -13.96
N LEU A 615 14.75 -1.77 -14.23
CA LEU A 615 15.71 -1.18 -13.29
C LEU A 615 14.99 -0.64 -12.05
N THR A 616 13.82 -0.03 -12.24
CA THR A 616 12.98 0.47 -11.15
C THR A 616 12.56 -0.66 -10.20
N ALA A 617 12.14 -1.81 -10.74
CA ALA A 617 11.76 -2.98 -9.95
C ALA A 617 12.93 -3.50 -9.10
N VAL A 618 14.12 -3.67 -9.69
CA VAL A 618 15.30 -4.16 -8.94
C VAL A 618 15.75 -3.15 -7.88
N LEU A 619 15.67 -1.85 -8.14
CA LEU A 619 16.03 -0.82 -7.15
C LEU A 619 15.02 -0.76 -5.99
N ASN A 620 13.71 -0.93 -6.26
CA ASN A 620 12.69 -1.05 -5.23
C ASN A 620 12.90 -2.30 -4.35
N PHE A 621 13.17 -3.45 -4.98
CA PHE A 621 13.56 -4.67 -4.27
C PHE A 621 14.75 -4.42 -3.33
N LEU A 622 15.79 -3.76 -3.84
CA LEU A 622 16.98 -3.46 -3.04
C LEU A 622 16.66 -2.54 -1.86
N GLN A 623 15.74 -1.59 -2.02
CA GLN A 623 15.27 -0.75 -0.91
C GLN A 623 14.53 -1.58 0.15
N ALA A 624 13.67 -2.53 -0.26
CA ALA A 624 12.97 -3.42 0.67
C ALA A 624 13.97 -4.28 1.47
N VAL A 625 14.97 -4.86 0.81
CA VAL A 625 16.04 -5.63 1.47
C VAL A 625 16.87 -4.77 2.41
N LEU A 626 17.27 -3.56 1.99
CA LEU A 626 18.03 -2.62 2.85
C LEU A 626 17.22 -2.19 4.07
N PHE A 627 15.95 -1.86 3.89
CA PHE A 627 15.05 -1.52 5.00
C PHE A 627 14.97 -2.69 5.98
N ARG A 628 14.74 -3.91 5.48
CA ARG A 628 14.65 -5.09 6.32
C ARG A 628 15.92 -5.36 7.12
N LEU A 629 17.08 -5.36 6.46
CA LEU A 629 18.38 -5.58 7.10
C LEU A 629 18.59 -4.59 8.25
N ARG A 630 18.26 -3.32 8.03
CA ARG A 630 18.40 -2.26 9.06
C ARG A 630 17.40 -2.45 10.21
N THR A 631 16.15 -2.80 9.93
CA THR A 631 15.17 -3.10 11.00
C THR A 631 15.59 -4.30 11.84
N ALA A 632 16.12 -5.36 11.21
CA ALA A 632 16.61 -6.53 11.92
C ALA A 632 17.85 -6.19 12.77
N HIS A 633 18.73 -5.33 12.27
CA HIS A 633 19.89 -4.82 13.01
C HIS A 633 19.47 -3.99 14.24
N GLU A 634 18.51 -3.07 14.09
CA GLU A 634 17.96 -2.29 15.19
C GLU A 634 17.32 -3.18 16.27
N GLN A 635 16.55 -4.19 15.85
CA GLN A 635 15.92 -5.15 16.77
C GLN A 635 16.94 -5.98 17.55
N LEU A 636 18.02 -6.44 16.89
CA LEU A 636 19.13 -7.14 17.57
C LEU A 636 19.83 -6.25 18.60
N ASN A 637 20.00 -4.96 18.31
CA ASN A 637 20.61 -3.99 19.22
C ASN A 637 19.68 -3.56 20.37
N GLN A 638 18.37 -3.51 20.15
CA GLN A 638 17.36 -3.20 21.18
C GLN A 638 17.09 -4.38 22.12
N GLY A 639 17.12 -5.61 21.62
CA GLY A 639 17.04 -6.83 22.45
C GLY A 639 18.18 -6.96 23.47
N LEU A 640 19.30 -6.28 23.24
CA LEU A 640 20.42 -6.14 24.19
C LEU A 640 20.17 -5.10 25.31
N ARG A 641 19.14 -4.23 25.19
CA ARG A 641 18.86 -3.14 26.14
C ARG A 641 17.63 -3.35 27.02
N LEU A 642 16.70 -4.24 26.64
CA LEU A 642 15.44 -4.47 27.37
C LEU A 642 15.35 -5.93 27.85
N GLY A 643 16.06 -6.30 28.94
CA GLY A 643 15.78 -7.56 29.64
C GLY A 643 16.95 -8.14 30.41
N ASN A 644 16.71 -8.47 31.68
CA ASN A 644 17.56 -9.36 32.49
C ASN A 644 17.94 -10.61 31.66
N PRO A 645 19.23 -10.99 31.60
CA PRO A 645 19.64 -12.17 30.86
C PRO A 645 19.18 -13.41 31.63
N GLY A 646 18.06 -14.01 31.21
CA GLY A 646 17.84 -15.43 31.45
C GLY A 646 18.97 -16.21 30.76
N PRO A 647 19.43 -17.36 31.30
CA PRO A 647 20.71 -17.97 30.91
C PRO A 647 20.86 -18.42 29.44
N ASN A 648 19.83 -18.29 28.60
CA ASN A 648 19.83 -18.78 27.22
C ASN A 648 19.41 -17.74 26.16
N ALA A 649 19.35 -16.44 26.47
CA ALA A 649 18.98 -15.40 25.50
C ALA A 649 20.15 -14.44 25.21
N GLN A 650 21.26 -14.98 24.68
CA GLN A 650 22.18 -14.17 23.87
C GLN A 650 21.74 -14.27 22.40
N PRO A 651 21.59 -13.17 21.64
CA PRO A 651 21.51 -13.28 20.19
C PRO A 651 22.81 -13.96 19.69
N SER A 652 22.67 -15.09 19.00
CA SER A 652 23.79 -15.93 18.58
C SER A 652 24.80 -15.12 17.75
N SER A 653 26.09 -15.34 17.97
CA SER A 653 27.17 -14.81 17.10
C SER A 653 26.90 -15.07 15.61
N VAL A 654 26.20 -16.18 15.33
CA VAL A 654 25.75 -16.63 14.02
C VAL A 654 24.80 -15.63 13.35
N ALA A 655 23.81 -15.07 14.05
CA ALA A 655 22.91 -14.07 13.46
C ALA A 655 23.65 -12.80 13.01
N LYS A 656 24.65 -12.36 13.79
CA LYS A 656 25.50 -11.23 13.42
C LYS A 656 26.35 -11.55 12.18
N GLU A 657 26.85 -12.78 12.07
CA GLU A 657 27.63 -13.23 10.91
C GLU A 657 26.78 -13.23 9.62
N HIS A 658 25.55 -13.76 9.67
CA HIS A 658 24.63 -13.75 8.53
C HIS A 658 24.22 -12.33 8.12
N HIS A 659 23.93 -11.45 9.08
CA HIS A 659 23.66 -10.02 8.80
C HIS A 659 24.82 -9.34 8.06
N LEU A 660 26.06 -9.58 8.53
CA LEU A 660 27.26 -9.07 7.89
C LEU A 660 27.47 -9.67 6.49
N ALA A 661 27.11 -10.94 6.29
CA ALA A 661 27.18 -11.60 5.00
C ALA A 661 26.19 -11.01 3.98
N VAL A 662 24.94 -10.71 4.40
CA VAL A 662 23.98 -9.97 3.57
C VAL A 662 24.54 -8.59 3.21
N ALA A 663 25.06 -7.84 4.18
CA ALA A 663 25.67 -6.53 3.92
C ALA A 663 26.84 -6.63 2.91
N LYS A 664 27.72 -7.63 3.06
CA LYS A 664 28.81 -7.91 2.12
C LYS A 664 28.29 -8.17 0.70
N ALA A 665 27.22 -8.96 0.56
CA ALA A 665 26.61 -9.24 -0.74
C ALA A 665 26.02 -7.98 -1.38
N LEU A 666 25.37 -7.10 -0.60
CA LEU A 666 24.85 -5.82 -1.08
C LEU A 666 25.95 -4.91 -1.63
N TRP A 667 27.05 -4.78 -0.88
CA TRP A 667 28.22 -4.01 -1.28
C TRP A 667 28.92 -4.58 -2.51
N ARG A 668 29.04 -5.91 -2.61
CA ARG A 668 29.70 -6.56 -3.75
C ARG A 668 28.87 -6.46 -5.04
N ASN A 669 27.57 -6.75 -4.95
CA ASN A 669 26.75 -7.02 -6.13
C ASN A 669 26.03 -5.77 -6.67
N PHE A 670 25.68 -4.80 -5.81
CA PHE A 670 24.86 -3.65 -6.21
C PHE A 670 25.63 -2.33 -6.24
N PHE A 671 26.50 -2.08 -5.24
CA PHE A 671 27.19 -0.79 -5.12
C PHE A 671 28.04 -0.38 -6.34
N PRO A 672 28.83 -1.27 -6.99
CA PRO A 672 29.64 -0.89 -8.15
C PRO A 672 28.80 -0.31 -9.30
N TYR A 673 27.62 -0.89 -9.52
CA TYR A 673 26.68 -0.41 -10.52
C TYR A 673 26.11 0.96 -10.12
N LEU A 674 25.63 1.13 -8.89
CA LEU A 674 25.11 2.42 -8.40
C LEU A 674 26.15 3.54 -8.53
N LYS A 675 27.41 3.25 -8.18
CA LYS A 675 28.54 4.17 -8.34
C LYS A 675 28.79 4.54 -9.81
N SER A 676 28.61 3.61 -10.74
CA SER A 676 28.72 3.87 -12.19
C SER A 676 27.61 4.78 -12.72
N GLN A 677 26.41 4.69 -12.15
CA GLN A 677 25.23 5.45 -12.60
C GLN A 677 25.14 6.87 -12.01
N ARG A 678 26.06 7.26 -11.11
CA ARG A 678 26.05 8.58 -10.46
C ARG A 678 26.12 9.78 -11.42
N MET A 679 26.69 9.58 -12.61
CA MET A 679 26.90 10.63 -13.63
C MET A 679 25.83 10.63 -14.74
N VAL A 680 24.77 9.82 -14.59
CA VAL A 680 23.67 9.78 -15.57
C VAL A 680 22.91 11.10 -15.53
N LYS A 681 22.57 11.63 -16.72
CA LYS A 681 21.87 12.92 -16.86
C LYS A 681 20.45 12.90 -16.29
N THR A 682 19.73 11.80 -16.48
CA THR A 682 18.35 11.57 -16.01
C THR A 682 18.30 10.30 -15.15
N PRO A 683 18.77 10.35 -13.90
CA PRO A 683 18.79 9.18 -13.02
C PRO A 683 17.36 8.83 -12.56
N PRO A 684 17.01 7.53 -12.42
CA PRO A 684 15.75 7.14 -11.82
C PRO A 684 15.74 7.57 -10.34
N PRO A 685 14.60 8.03 -9.78
CA PRO A 685 14.54 8.54 -8.42
C PRO A 685 14.96 7.50 -7.38
N GLN A 686 14.65 6.23 -7.63
CA GLN A 686 15.02 5.08 -6.78
C GLN A 686 16.54 4.95 -6.59
N LEU A 687 17.34 5.44 -7.54
CA LEU A 687 18.80 5.40 -7.43
C LEU A 687 19.31 6.21 -6.22
N ALA A 688 18.69 7.37 -5.97
CA ALA A 688 19.03 8.22 -4.84
C ALA A 688 18.64 7.56 -3.51
N ASP A 689 17.45 6.96 -3.47
CA ASP A 689 16.88 6.30 -2.30
C ASP A 689 17.72 5.07 -1.90
N THR A 690 18.10 4.26 -2.89
CA THR A 690 19.00 3.12 -2.70
C THR A 690 20.39 3.55 -2.23
N ALA A 691 20.95 4.62 -2.81
CA ALA A 691 22.24 5.16 -2.37
C ALA A 691 22.18 5.68 -0.93
N ALA A 692 21.06 6.33 -0.54
CA ALA A 692 20.82 6.75 0.83
C ALA A 692 20.72 5.54 1.77
N GLY A 693 19.98 4.49 1.37
CA GLY A 693 19.89 3.23 2.13
C GLY A 693 21.26 2.57 2.38
N LEU A 694 22.14 2.52 1.37
CA LEU A 694 23.52 2.04 1.54
C LEU A 694 24.38 2.96 2.40
N THR A 695 24.13 4.27 2.38
CA THR A 695 24.83 5.22 3.26
C THR A 695 24.45 5.00 4.72
N LEU A 696 23.17 4.71 4.98
CA LEU A 696 22.70 4.35 6.32
C LEU A 696 23.17 2.96 6.74
N LEU A 697 23.26 1.99 5.82
CA LEU A 697 23.90 0.70 6.12
C LEU A 697 25.38 0.89 6.54
N ALA A 698 26.10 1.81 5.89
CA ALA A 698 27.48 2.15 6.26
C ALA A 698 27.58 2.84 7.64
N LEU A 699 26.50 3.46 8.12
CA LEU A 699 26.39 4.07 9.44
C LEU A 699 26.12 3.02 10.53
N ASP A 700 25.29 2.03 10.22
CA ASP A 700 24.90 0.95 11.13
C ASP A 700 26.06 -0.04 11.39
N LEU A 701 27.05 -0.10 10.48
CA LEU A 701 28.26 -0.92 10.62
C LEU A 701 29.36 -0.20 11.42
N PRO A 702 30.09 -0.90 12.32
CA PRO A 702 31.17 -0.28 13.08
C PRO A 702 32.32 0.15 12.17
N SER A 703 32.90 1.33 12.44
CA SER A 703 33.97 1.95 11.64
C SER A 703 35.29 1.17 11.60
N THR A 704 35.40 0.08 12.36
CA THR A 704 36.53 -0.86 12.38
C THR A 704 36.32 -2.08 11.46
N CYS A 705 35.23 -2.13 10.69
CA CYS A 705 34.96 -3.20 9.74
C CYS A 705 36.02 -3.28 8.63
N THR A 706 36.30 -4.48 8.17
CA THR A 706 37.24 -4.73 7.06
C THR A 706 36.74 -4.09 5.75
N SER A 707 37.65 -3.80 4.82
CA SER A 707 37.32 -3.20 3.50
C SER A 707 36.29 -3.98 2.69
N ASP A 708 36.12 -5.27 2.99
CA ASP A 708 35.11 -6.15 2.40
C ASP A 708 33.68 -5.87 2.91
N LEU A 709 33.54 -5.43 4.17
CA LEU A 709 32.27 -5.20 4.84
C LEU A 709 31.84 -3.73 4.79
N GLN A 710 32.82 -2.82 4.74
CA GLN A 710 32.59 -1.38 4.57
C GLN A 710 33.56 -0.85 3.51
N PRO A 711 33.29 -1.07 2.21
CA PRO A 711 34.18 -0.62 1.14
C PRO A 711 34.22 0.91 1.02
N GLN A 712 33.21 1.61 1.53
CA GLN A 712 33.14 3.06 1.59
C GLN A 712 32.61 3.50 2.95
N PRO A 713 33.37 4.28 3.74
CA PRO A 713 32.84 4.89 4.94
C PRO A 713 31.75 5.92 4.59
N VAL A 714 30.94 6.29 5.59
CA VAL A 714 29.82 7.26 5.44
C VAL A 714 30.28 8.55 4.75
N ILE A 715 31.47 9.06 5.09
CA ILE A 715 32.06 10.27 4.49
C ILE A 715 32.30 10.09 2.98
N SER A 716 32.83 8.94 2.55
CA SER A 716 33.06 8.66 1.14
C SER A 716 31.74 8.53 0.37
N MET A 717 30.70 7.95 0.98
CA MET A 717 29.35 7.90 0.39
C MET A 717 28.77 9.32 0.20
N MET A 718 28.92 10.18 1.22
CA MET A 718 28.52 11.59 1.14
C MET A 718 29.28 12.34 0.05
N GLN A 719 30.58 12.10 -0.08
CA GLN A 719 31.37 12.65 -1.18
C GLN A 719 30.87 12.16 -2.54
N LEU A 720 30.60 10.86 -2.70
CA LEU A 720 30.25 10.28 -3.99
C LEU A 720 28.87 10.68 -4.53
N PHE A 721 27.86 10.87 -3.66
CA PHE A 721 26.47 11.12 -4.06
C PHE A 721 25.90 12.46 -3.58
N GLY A 722 26.44 13.05 -2.52
CA GLY A 722 25.93 14.29 -1.92
C GLY A 722 26.75 15.54 -2.25
N TRP A 723 28.08 15.47 -2.12
CA TRP A 723 28.98 16.63 -2.19
C TRP A 723 29.78 16.74 -3.50
N ASP A 724 29.80 15.71 -4.35
CA ASP A 724 30.48 15.76 -5.66
C ASP A 724 29.72 16.64 -6.66
N ASP A 725 30.39 17.70 -7.11
CA ASP A 725 29.96 18.67 -8.12
C ASP A 725 29.55 18.06 -9.48
N MET A 726 29.91 16.81 -9.75
CA MET A 726 29.65 16.15 -11.03
C MET A 726 28.32 15.39 -11.06
N VAL A 727 27.73 15.09 -9.90
CA VAL A 727 26.48 14.32 -9.77
C VAL A 727 25.27 15.17 -10.16
N CYS A 728 24.23 14.56 -10.76
CA CYS A 728 23.02 15.27 -11.15
C CYS A 728 22.32 15.93 -9.93
N PRO A 729 21.95 17.24 -9.99
CA PRO A 729 21.27 17.94 -8.89
C PRO A 729 19.99 17.27 -8.39
N GLN A 730 19.23 16.63 -9.29
CA GLN A 730 18.01 15.89 -8.95
C GLN A 730 18.32 14.73 -7.99
N LEU A 731 19.36 13.95 -8.30
CA LEU A 731 19.82 12.85 -7.44
C LEU A 731 20.29 13.36 -6.09
N VAL A 732 21.15 14.39 -6.09
CA VAL A 732 21.67 15.00 -4.86
C VAL A 732 20.53 15.46 -3.95
N SER A 733 19.53 16.14 -4.51
CA SER A 733 18.42 16.68 -3.71
C SER A 733 17.62 15.60 -3.00
N ARG A 734 17.31 14.50 -3.70
CA ARG A 734 16.56 13.37 -3.16
C ARG A 734 17.41 12.56 -2.16
N TYR A 735 18.67 12.30 -2.49
CA TYR A 735 19.62 11.61 -1.63
C TYR A 735 19.80 12.32 -0.28
N LEU A 736 20.03 13.64 -0.29
CA LEU A 736 20.19 14.42 0.93
C LEU A 736 18.90 14.52 1.74
N THR A 737 17.74 14.58 1.08
CA THR A 737 16.42 14.61 1.75
C THR A 737 16.20 13.38 2.64
N HIS A 738 16.61 12.19 2.16
CA HIS A 738 16.52 10.95 2.93
C HIS A 738 17.50 10.86 4.11
N LEU A 739 18.63 11.56 4.03
CA LEU A 739 19.71 11.45 5.01
C LEU A 739 19.66 12.50 6.10
N ILE A 740 19.34 13.77 5.77
CA ILE A 740 19.33 14.88 6.74
C ILE A 740 18.35 14.65 7.89
N GLN A 741 17.27 13.90 7.66
CA GLN A 741 16.27 13.57 8.68
C GLN A 741 16.78 12.59 9.76
N ASN A 742 17.86 11.86 9.51
CA ASN A 742 18.38 10.85 10.42
C ASN A 742 19.30 11.47 11.48
N SER A 743 18.89 11.45 12.75
CA SER A 743 19.66 12.04 13.86
C SER A 743 20.99 11.31 14.12
N ALA A 744 21.02 9.98 13.97
CA ALA A 744 22.23 9.17 14.19
C ALA A 744 23.34 9.53 13.19
N LEU A 745 22.97 9.92 11.96
CA LEU A 745 23.92 10.41 10.97
C LEU A 745 24.57 11.74 11.42
N ALA A 746 23.77 12.66 11.96
CA ALA A 746 24.29 13.93 12.47
C ALA A 746 25.25 13.70 13.64
N GLU A 747 24.89 12.82 14.58
CA GLU A 747 25.75 12.42 15.70
C GLU A 747 27.07 11.80 15.22
N ALA A 748 27.01 10.85 14.27
CA ALA A 748 28.20 10.21 13.73
C ALA A 748 29.13 11.19 13.00
N LEU A 749 28.57 12.12 12.20
CA LEU A 749 29.37 13.14 11.51
C LEU A 749 30.01 14.13 12.49
N THR A 750 29.34 14.47 13.59
CA THR A 750 29.94 15.30 14.66
C THR A 750 31.02 14.55 15.43
N GLY A 751 30.80 13.28 15.78
CA GLY A 751 31.77 12.43 16.48
C GLY A 751 33.03 12.13 15.67
N MET A 752 32.93 12.08 14.34
CA MET A 752 34.07 11.91 13.43
C MET A 752 34.89 13.20 13.19
N GLY A 753 34.61 14.30 13.90
CA GLY A 753 35.40 15.53 13.83
C GLY A 753 35.17 16.40 12.59
N HIS A 754 34.18 16.08 11.75
CA HIS A 754 33.82 16.87 10.58
C HIS A 754 32.98 18.08 10.97
N SER A 755 33.58 19.11 11.57
CA SER A 755 32.87 20.32 12.03
C SER A 755 32.16 21.15 10.92
N SER A 756 32.38 20.83 9.64
CA SER A 756 31.86 21.57 8.47
C SER A 756 30.81 20.84 7.62
N TYR A 757 30.30 19.66 8.04
CA TYR A 757 29.35 18.90 7.22
C TYR A 757 28.05 19.67 6.92
N GLN A 758 27.57 20.49 7.86
CA GLN A 758 26.38 21.34 7.67
C GLN A 758 26.62 22.38 6.58
N SER A 759 27.82 22.97 6.54
CA SER A 759 28.23 23.91 5.50
C SER A 759 28.28 23.25 4.12
N LEU A 760 28.68 21.98 4.03
CA LEU A 760 28.67 21.20 2.79
C LEU A 760 27.24 20.83 2.34
N PHE A 761 26.31 20.57 3.26
CA PHE A 761 24.89 20.40 2.91
C PHE A 761 24.29 21.70 2.36
N ILE A 762 24.62 22.85 2.96
CA ILE A 762 24.22 24.17 2.45
C ILE A 762 24.81 24.39 1.05
N GLN A 763 26.09 24.03 0.83
CA GLN A 763 26.74 24.13 -0.48
C GLN A 763 26.03 23.30 -1.55
N SER A 764 25.72 22.02 -1.26
CA SER A 764 24.99 21.15 -2.20
C SER A 764 23.57 21.67 -2.47
N TRP A 765 22.86 22.15 -1.44
CA TRP A 765 21.54 22.78 -1.59
C TRP A 765 21.60 24.03 -2.47
N PHE A 766 22.54 24.93 -2.22
CA PHE A 766 22.75 26.15 -3.00
C PHE A 766 23.02 25.83 -4.47
N ARG A 767 23.86 24.83 -4.73
CA ARG A 767 24.12 24.29 -6.08
C ARG A 767 22.84 23.72 -6.73
N CYS A 768 22.07 22.90 -6.02
CA CYS A 768 20.84 22.30 -6.57
C CYS A 768 19.82 23.34 -7.01
N ILE A 769 19.73 24.47 -6.28
CA ILE A 769 18.87 25.60 -6.65
C ILE A 769 19.41 26.32 -7.88
N LEU A 770 20.70 26.65 -7.91
CA LEU A 770 21.30 27.30 -9.08
C LEU A 770 21.16 26.47 -10.35
N GLN A 771 21.27 25.15 -10.23
CA GLN A 771 21.25 24.21 -11.36
C GLN A 771 19.85 23.62 -11.65
N MET A 772 18.78 24.16 -11.03
CA MET A 772 17.45 23.55 -11.07
C MET A 772 16.85 23.43 -12.49
N PHE A 773 17.33 24.24 -13.44
CA PHE A 773 16.84 24.28 -14.81
C PHE A 773 17.76 23.58 -15.83
N ILE A 774 18.93 23.04 -15.44
CA ILE A 774 19.93 22.51 -16.39
C ILE A 774 19.39 21.37 -17.27
N ASN A 775 18.50 20.53 -16.72
CA ASN A 775 17.99 19.34 -17.40
C ASN A 775 16.65 19.56 -18.14
N GLN A 776 16.17 20.80 -18.24
CA GLN A 776 14.93 21.07 -18.97
C GLN A 776 15.13 20.98 -20.49
N PRO A 777 14.23 20.29 -21.22
CA PRO A 777 14.21 20.38 -22.67
C PRO A 777 13.80 21.79 -23.13
N PRO A 778 14.34 22.32 -24.24
CA PRO A 778 13.92 23.61 -24.78
C PRO A 778 12.42 23.61 -25.10
N GLU A 779 11.76 24.75 -24.88
CA GLU A 779 10.29 24.95 -24.85
C GLU A 779 9.50 24.45 -26.07
N THR A 780 10.16 24.11 -27.19
CA THR A 780 9.53 23.64 -28.42
C THR A 780 9.02 22.19 -28.39
N LEU A 781 9.30 21.40 -27.34
CA LEU A 781 8.86 20.01 -27.20
C LEU A 781 8.33 19.70 -25.79
N ILE A 782 7.25 20.37 -25.37
CA ILE A 782 6.56 20.02 -24.12
C ILE A 782 5.73 18.74 -24.34
N ARG A 783 6.29 17.58 -23.96
CA ARG A 783 5.49 16.40 -23.63
C ARG A 783 4.90 16.59 -22.24
N THR A 784 3.64 16.18 -22.03
CA THR A 784 2.95 16.23 -20.72
C THR A 784 3.74 15.60 -19.57
N ASP A 785 4.55 14.57 -19.85
CA ASP A 785 5.33 13.85 -18.83
C ASP A 785 6.51 14.65 -18.26
N SER A 786 7.17 15.50 -19.05
CA SER A 786 8.33 16.29 -18.57
C SER A 786 7.92 17.43 -17.63
N CYS A 787 6.68 17.90 -17.72
CA CYS A 787 6.10 18.89 -16.82
C CYS A 787 5.85 18.29 -15.41
N LEU A 788 5.39 17.04 -15.36
CA LEU A 788 5.18 16.31 -14.10
C LEU A 788 6.50 16.02 -13.38
N GLU A 789 7.53 15.58 -14.10
CA GLU A 789 8.87 15.34 -13.54
C GLU A 789 9.49 16.62 -12.97
N HIS A 790 9.32 17.76 -13.66
CA HIS A 790 9.82 19.04 -13.18
C HIS A 790 9.10 19.50 -11.90
N LYS A 791 7.78 19.33 -11.85
CA LYS A 791 6.99 19.63 -10.64
C LYS A 791 7.43 18.76 -9.45
N ALA A 792 7.61 17.47 -9.66
CA ALA A 792 8.08 16.55 -8.62
C ALA A 792 9.49 16.93 -8.10
N TYR A 793 10.38 17.40 -8.97
CA TYR A 793 11.69 17.90 -8.55
C TYR A 793 11.59 19.20 -7.73
N MET A 794 10.68 20.11 -8.06
CA MET A 794 10.46 21.34 -7.28
C MET A 794 9.92 21.04 -5.88
N GLU A 795 9.03 20.07 -5.76
CA GLU A 795 8.53 19.59 -4.46
C GLU A 795 9.67 18.97 -3.63
N GLN A 796 10.52 18.14 -4.24
CA GLN A 796 11.72 17.58 -3.59
C GLN A 796 12.70 18.67 -3.11
N LEU A 797 12.94 19.69 -3.94
CA LEU A 797 13.83 20.79 -3.60
C LEU A 797 13.25 21.68 -2.48
N THR A 798 11.93 21.83 -2.44
CA THR A 798 11.23 22.51 -1.35
C THR A 798 11.37 21.75 -0.03
N GLU A 799 11.22 20.41 -0.07
CA GLU A 799 11.45 19.57 1.10
C GLU A 799 12.91 19.60 1.58
N LEU A 800 13.89 19.54 0.65
CA LEU A 800 15.30 19.73 1.00
C LEU A 800 15.53 21.09 1.67
N THR A 801 14.95 22.17 1.12
CA THR A 801 15.04 23.51 1.69
C THR A 801 14.48 23.54 3.11
N ARG A 802 13.31 22.92 3.34
CA ARG A 802 12.70 22.78 4.66
C ARG A 802 13.61 22.04 5.66
N LEU A 803 14.37 21.04 5.20
CA LEU A 803 15.31 20.29 6.04
C LEU A 803 16.60 21.06 6.33
N ILE A 804 17.15 21.77 5.34
CA ILE A 804 18.34 22.62 5.52
C ILE A 804 18.07 23.73 6.55
N PHE A 805 16.87 24.32 6.53
CA PHE A 805 16.48 25.35 7.50
C PHE A 805 16.31 24.82 8.93
N LYS A 806 16.20 23.49 9.11
CA LYS A 806 16.21 22.84 10.43
C LYS A 806 17.63 22.55 10.94
N LEU A 807 18.67 22.77 10.13
CA LEU A 807 20.05 22.56 10.59
C LEU A 807 20.41 23.61 11.66
N PRO A 808 21.10 23.22 12.75
CA PRO A 808 21.52 24.15 13.80
C PRO A 808 22.27 25.36 13.26
N GLU A 809 23.17 25.17 12.28
CA GLU A 809 23.93 26.26 11.66
C GLU A 809 23.01 27.30 11.00
N VAL A 810 21.97 26.88 10.27
CA VAL A 810 21.04 27.81 9.60
C VAL A 810 20.14 28.52 10.62
N ILE A 811 19.63 27.79 11.63
CA ILE A 811 18.82 28.37 12.71
C ILE A 811 19.59 29.49 13.44
N THR A 812 20.89 29.30 13.68
CA THR A 812 21.72 30.33 14.32
C THR A 812 21.93 31.58 13.45
N ILE A 813 21.93 31.45 12.12
CA ILE A 813 22.05 32.58 11.20
C ILE A 813 20.75 33.40 11.16
N PHE A 814 19.59 32.73 11.13
CA PHE A 814 18.29 33.38 11.05
C PHE A 814 17.84 34.01 12.38
N SER A 815 18.08 33.34 13.52
CA SER A 815 17.76 33.88 14.85
C SER A 815 18.45 35.22 15.14
N LYS A 816 19.68 35.40 14.66
CA LYS A 816 20.44 36.65 14.81
C LYS A 816 19.96 37.76 13.87
N SER A 817 19.37 37.43 12.72
CA SER A 817 19.06 38.38 11.66
C SER A 817 17.61 38.89 11.64
N HIS A 818 16.74 38.42 12.54
CA HIS A 818 15.34 38.83 12.71
C HIS A 818 14.43 38.64 11.47
N PHE A 819 14.67 37.62 10.65
CA PHE A 819 13.81 37.27 9.50
C PHE A 819 12.71 36.26 9.88
N ASP A 820 11.54 36.37 9.24
CA ASP A 820 10.43 35.42 9.42
C ASP A 820 10.71 34.09 8.69
N GLU A 821 10.81 33.01 9.46
CA GLU A 821 11.17 31.67 8.98
C GLU A 821 10.04 30.99 8.19
N SER A 822 8.79 31.45 8.34
CA SER A 822 7.61 30.79 7.76
C SER A 822 7.52 30.91 6.24
N VAL A 823 7.90 32.08 5.69
CA VAL A 823 7.86 32.39 4.24
C VAL A 823 8.94 31.61 3.47
N CYS A 824 10.07 31.32 4.11
CA CYS A 824 11.22 30.65 3.50
C CYS A 824 10.99 29.16 3.24
N LYS A 825 9.99 28.53 3.87
CA LYS A 825 9.75 27.08 3.78
C LYS A 825 8.95 26.66 2.55
N GLN A 826 8.31 27.61 1.85
CA GLN A 826 7.37 27.33 0.75
C GLN A 826 7.97 27.50 -0.65
N ASP A 827 9.00 28.35 -0.82
CA ASP A 827 9.68 28.56 -2.10
C ASP A 827 11.21 28.50 -1.93
N ALA A 828 11.82 27.49 -2.55
CA ALA A 828 13.27 27.30 -2.53
C ALA A 828 14.04 28.49 -3.12
N LYS A 829 13.48 29.21 -4.11
CA LYS A 829 14.14 30.37 -4.73
C LYS A 829 14.22 31.54 -3.75
N GLU A 830 13.10 31.84 -3.09
CA GLU A 830 13.02 32.92 -2.09
C GLU A 830 13.88 32.60 -0.87
N ALA A 831 13.91 31.34 -0.44
CA ALA A 831 14.73 30.88 0.68
C ALA A 831 16.23 31.19 0.49
N VAL A 832 16.76 31.03 -0.74
CA VAL A 832 18.17 31.38 -1.03
C VAL A 832 18.43 32.87 -0.94
N PHE A 833 17.52 33.72 -1.42
CA PHE A 833 17.69 35.17 -1.30
C PHE A 833 17.74 35.58 0.17
N ARG A 834 16.82 35.07 1.00
CA ARG A 834 16.81 35.35 2.44
C ARG A 834 18.02 34.80 3.18
N PHE A 835 18.50 33.61 2.80
CA PHE A 835 19.74 33.06 3.35
C PHE A 835 20.95 33.96 3.05
N ILE A 836 21.09 34.42 1.80
CA ILE A 836 22.16 35.35 1.39
C ILE A 836 22.07 36.65 2.21
N GLU A 837 20.89 37.25 2.33
CA GLU A 837 20.67 38.47 3.12
C GLU A 837 21.02 38.28 4.60
N ALA A 838 20.60 37.17 5.20
CA ALA A 838 20.86 36.83 6.60
C ALA A 838 22.35 36.66 6.89
N VAL A 839 23.09 35.98 6.01
CA VAL A 839 24.56 35.80 6.14
C VAL A 839 25.27 37.16 6.06
N GLY A 840 24.87 38.02 5.13
CA GLY A 840 25.43 39.37 4.98
C GLY A 840 25.18 40.26 6.20
N LYS A 841 23.95 40.27 6.72
CA LYS A 841 23.57 41.03 7.92
C LYS A 841 24.33 40.55 9.17
N ASN A 842 24.41 39.24 9.37
CA ASN A 842 25.14 38.65 10.49
C ASN A 842 26.62 39.08 10.48
N TYR A 843 27.28 39.07 9.31
CA TYR A 843 28.66 39.55 9.19
C TYR A 843 28.84 41.03 9.57
N ILE A 844 27.89 41.89 9.22
CA ILE A 844 27.92 43.32 9.55
C ILE A 844 27.79 43.53 11.07
N GLU A 845 26.94 42.73 11.73
CA GLU A 845 26.68 42.80 13.18
C GLU A 845 27.83 42.27 14.05
N LEU A 846 28.72 41.43 13.50
CA LEU A 846 29.90 40.94 14.22
C LEU A 846 30.85 42.10 14.59
N GLN A 847 31.40 42.06 15.80
CA GLN A 847 32.36 43.07 16.27
C GLN A 847 33.81 42.58 16.24
N HIS A 848 34.06 41.30 16.52
CA HIS A 848 35.42 40.74 16.61
C HIS A 848 35.99 40.33 15.24
N LEU A 849 37.26 40.67 14.99
CA LEU A 849 37.97 40.35 13.74
C LEU A 849 38.18 38.84 13.53
N SER A 850 38.39 38.07 14.59
CA SER A 850 38.53 36.61 14.53
C SER A 850 37.22 35.96 14.05
N GLU A 851 36.09 36.36 14.62
CA GLU A 851 34.75 35.91 14.23
C GLU A 851 34.42 36.30 12.78
N LYS A 852 34.73 37.53 12.38
CA LYS A 852 34.59 37.98 10.98
C LYS A 852 35.40 37.13 10.02
N SER A 853 36.66 36.82 10.35
CA SER A 853 37.52 35.98 9.51
C SER A 853 37.00 34.55 9.36
N VAL A 854 36.49 33.95 10.45
CA VAL A 854 35.85 32.62 10.42
C VAL A 854 34.56 32.65 9.60
N MET A 855 33.73 33.68 9.76
CA MET A 855 32.50 33.86 9.01
C MET A 855 32.76 34.00 7.51
N VAL A 856 33.79 34.75 7.09
CA VAL A 856 34.21 34.84 5.68
C VAL A 856 34.60 33.47 5.12
N THR A 857 35.39 32.69 5.87
CA THR A 857 35.77 31.34 5.43
C THR A 857 34.55 30.42 5.30
N LYS A 858 33.62 30.45 6.26
CA LYS A 858 32.37 29.68 6.18
C LYS A 858 31.46 30.11 5.03
N ALA A 859 31.30 31.42 4.83
CA ALA A 859 30.51 31.97 3.73
C ALA A 859 31.02 31.49 2.36
N LEU A 860 32.34 31.43 2.17
CA LEU A 860 32.94 30.88 0.94
C LEU A 860 32.70 29.37 0.79
N VAL A 861 32.65 28.61 1.89
CA VAL A 861 32.27 27.18 1.85
C VAL A 861 30.81 27.00 1.45
N TYR A 862 29.88 27.80 1.99
CA TYR A 862 28.46 27.74 1.60
C TYR A 862 28.24 27.95 0.10
N LEU A 863 29.08 28.75 -0.57
CA LEU A 863 28.95 29.01 -2.01
C LEU A 863 29.58 27.94 -2.88
N GLY A 864 30.65 27.28 -2.42
CA GLY A 864 31.48 26.43 -3.28
C GLY A 864 32.08 27.20 -4.47
N ASP A 865 32.42 26.49 -5.55
CA ASP A 865 32.87 27.13 -6.81
C ASP A 865 31.66 27.56 -7.65
N ILE A 866 30.97 28.62 -7.19
CA ILE A 866 29.74 29.14 -7.80
C ILE A 866 29.83 29.33 -9.33
N LEU A 867 31.00 29.71 -9.84
CA LEU A 867 31.20 29.93 -11.28
C LEU A 867 31.19 28.63 -12.08
N LYS A 868 31.64 27.52 -11.49
CA LYS A 868 31.48 26.19 -12.07
C LYS A 868 30.00 25.83 -12.19
N TYR A 869 29.18 26.25 -11.23
CA TYR A 869 27.74 25.96 -11.22
C TYR A 869 26.97 26.74 -12.29
N VAL A 870 27.43 27.96 -12.61
CA VAL A 870 26.83 28.86 -13.60
C VAL A 870 27.29 28.60 -15.04
N LYS A 871 28.53 28.13 -15.22
CA LYS A 871 29.13 27.85 -16.54
C LYS A 871 28.22 27.10 -17.53
N PRO A 872 27.41 26.09 -17.14
CA PRO A 872 26.49 25.41 -18.05
C PRO A 872 25.48 26.34 -18.74
N TYR A 873 24.96 27.35 -18.03
CA TYR A 873 24.01 28.31 -18.58
C TYR A 873 24.67 29.28 -19.57
N LEU A 874 25.94 29.63 -19.34
CA LEU A 874 26.70 30.56 -20.19
C LEU A 874 27.16 29.93 -21.51
N ILE A 875 27.58 28.65 -21.50
CA ILE A 875 28.19 27.99 -22.66
C ILE A 875 27.16 27.30 -23.56
N LYS A 876 26.16 26.61 -22.98
CA LYS A 876 25.25 25.73 -23.73
C LYS A 876 23.95 26.41 -24.20
N LYS A 877 23.80 27.73 -24.02
CA LYS A 877 22.52 28.46 -24.18
C LYS A 877 21.40 27.74 -23.41
N GLY A 878 21.58 27.60 -22.09
CA GLY A 878 20.57 26.98 -21.22
C GLY A 878 19.25 27.78 -21.19
N PRO A 879 18.21 27.24 -20.54
CA PRO A 879 16.89 27.89 -20.47
C PRO A 879 16.98 29.30 -19.87
N ALA A 880 16.11 30.19 -20.35
CA ALA A 880 16.14 31.61 -20.00
C ALA A 880 15.92 31.83 -18.50
N GLU A 881 15.01 31.06 -17.90
CA GLU A 881 14.64 31.09 -16.49
C GLU A 881 15.84 30.81 -15.59
N GLY A 882 16.67 29.82 -15.97
CA GLY A 882 17.88 29.48 -15.23
C GLY A 882 18.95 30.57 -15.30
N LEU A 883 19.07 31.23 -16.45
CA LEU A 883 19.96 32.37 -16.59
C LEU A 883 19.48 33.57 -15.75
N HIS A 884 18.20 33.93 -15.84
CA HIS A 884 17.62 35.01 -15.03
C HIS A 884 17.77 34.74 -13.53
N LEU A 885 17.46 33.53 -13.05
CA LEU A 885 17.62 33.14 -11.65
C LEU A 885 19.09 33.25 -11.20
N THR A 886 20.03 32.82 -12.04
CA THR A 886 21.47 32.92 -11.76
C THR A 886 21.92 34.38 -11.59
N TYR A 887 21.56 35.26 -12.53
CA TYR A 887 21.90 36.68 -12.44
C TYR A 887 21.26 37.34 -11.21
N LYS A 888 20.04 36.95 -10.84
CA LYS A 888 19.35 37.45 -9.65
C LYS A 888 20.02 36.99 -8.36
N ILE A 889 20.35 35.71 -8.22
CA ILE A 889 21.03 35.15 -7.03
C ILE A 889 22.41 35.79 -6.86
N ILE A 890 23.20 35.87 -7.94
CA ILE A 890 24.55 36.45 -7.86
C ILE A 890 24.49 37.97 -7.66
N GLY A 891 23.53 38.66 -8.28
CA GLY A 891 23.30 40.08 -8.01
C GLY A 891 22.97 40.35 -6.54
N CYS A 892 22.04 39.57 -5.97
CA CYS A 892 21.69 39.63 -4.55
C CYS A 892 22.92 39.35 -3.66
N LEU A 893 23.73 38.35 -4.02
CA LEU A 893 24.98 38.03 -3.32
C LEU A 893 25.96 39.20 -3.35
N VAL A 894 26.23 39.79 -4.51
CA VAL A 894 27.16 40.93 -4.64
C VAL A 894 26.70 42.13 -3.82
N LYS A 895 25.38 42.39 -3.77
CA LYS A 895 24.80 43.44 -2.94
C LYS A 895 24.89 43.14 -1.44
N SER A 896 24.34 42.02 -1.00
CA SER A 896 24.16 41.70 0.42
C SER A 896 25.47 41.29 1.09
N TRP A 897 26.41 40.71 0.34
CA TRP A 897 27.74 40.31 0.84
C TRP A 897 28.82 41.33 0.50
N ALA A 898 28.48 42.56 0.12
CA ALA A 898 29.45 43.58 -0.26
C ALA A 898 30.56 43.77 0.81
N ALA A 899 30.20 43.78 2.10
CA ALA A 899 31.17 43.87 3.20
C ALA A 899 32.06 42.62 3.35
N ILE A 900 31.59 41.44 2.96
CA ILE A 900 32.37 40.19 2.94
C ILE A 900 33.31 40.22 1.72
N LEU A 901 32.81 40.59 0.55
CA LEU A 901 33.55 40.65 -0.72
C LEU A 901 34.64 41.74 -0.73
N ALA A 902 34.52 42.76 0.11
CA ALA A 902 35.57 43.76 0.34
C ALA A 902 36.79 43.19 1.08
N THR A 903 36.70 41.99 1.67
CA THR A 903 37.83 41.36 2.37
C THR A 903 38.79 40.68 1.38
N SER A 904 40.08 40.67 1.70
CA SER A 904 41.12 40.07 0.84
C SER A 904 40.89 38.60 0.52
N LYS A 905 40.23 37.84 1.40
CA LYS A 905 39.89 36.42 1.19
C LYS A 905 38.79 36.20 0.15
N ALA A 906 37.78 37.07 0.10
CA ALA A 906 36.62 36.91 -0.77
C ALA A 906 36.68 37.78 -2.04
N GLN A 907 37.56 38.79 -2.09
CA GLN A 907 37.76 39.67 -3.23
C GLN A 907 38.10 38.93 -4.56
N PRO A 908 38.89 37.83 -4.57
CA PRO A 908 39.11 37.06 -5.80
C PRO A 908 37.82 36.52 -6.41
N LEU A 909 36.83 36.15 -5.58
CA LEU A 909 35.53 35.71 -6.06
C LEU A 909 34.78 36.84 -6.77
N LEU A 910 34.85 38.06 -6.24
CA LEU A 910 34.24 39.24 -6.86
C LEU A 910 34.83 39.51 -8.25
N PHE A 911 36.15 39.47 -8.41
CA PHE A 911 36.79 39.66 -9.72
C PHE A 911 36.35 38.61 -10.72
N ARG A 912 36.35 37.33 -10.33
CA ARG A 912 35.90 36.25 -11.22
C ARG A 912 34.40 36.39 -11.59
N ILE A 913 33.55 36.88 -10.68
CA ILE A 913 32.13 37.17 -10.96
C ILE A 913 32.01 38.28 -12.02
N ILE A 914 32.76 39.37 -11.87
CA ILE A 914 32.77 40.48 -12.84
C ILE A 914 33.20 39.97 -14.21
N ASP A 915 34.34 39.27 -14.29
CA ASP A 915 34.89 38.77 -15.55
C ASP A 915 33.96 37.75 -16.25
N CYS A 916 33.26 36.91 -15.49
CA CYS A 916 32.41 35.86 -16.07
C CYS A 916 31.00 36.34 -16.46
N LEU A 917 30.41 37.28 -15.70
CA LEU A 917 28.99 37.67 -15.87
C LEU A 917 28.79 39.08 -16.40
N LEU A 918 29.61 40.05 -15.96
CA LEU A 918 29.43 41.46 -16.31
C LEU A 918 30.37 41.90 -17.45
N LEU A 919 31.59 41.38 -17.50
CA LEU A 919 32.58 41.71 -18.53
C LEU A 919 33.15 40.46 -19.22
N PRO A 920 32.33 39.49 -19.68
CA PRO A 920 32.87 38.36 -20.42
C PRO A 920 33.49 38.84 -21.74
N HIS A 921 34.45 38.08 -22.28
CA HIS A 921 35.19 38.46 -23.50
C HIS A 921 34.30 38.86 -24.68
N ALA A 922 33.07 38.32 -24.78
CA ALA A 922 32.09 38.69 -25.79
C ALA A 922 31.56 40.13 -25.64
N VAL A 923 31.49 40.69 -24.42
CA VAL A 923 31.12 42.10 -24.18
C VAL A 923 32.22 43.06 -24.61
N LEU A 924 33.47 42.66 -24.44
CA LEU A 924 34.64 43.48 -24.79
C LEU A 924 34.88 43.58 -26.31
N GLN A 925 34.34 42.66 -27.10
CA GLN A 925 34.33 42.73 -28.57
C GLN A 925 33.16 43.59 -29.06
N GLN A 926 33.42 44.81 -29.53
CA GLN A 926 32.38 45.77 -29.95
C GLN A 926 31.55 45.31 -31.15
N ASP A 927 32.02 44.33 -31.94
CA ASP A 927 31.38 43.87 -33.19
C ASP A 927 30.39 42.69 -33.03
N LYS A 928 30.22 42.11 -31.83
CA LYS A 928 29.28 40.99 -31.58
C LYS A 928 28.15 41.38 -30.64
N GLU A 929 26.92 41.23 -31.11
CA GLU A 929 25.72 41.41 -30.26
C GLU A 929 25.61 40.29 -29.21
N LEU A 930 25.27 40.67 -27.98
CA LEU A 930 25.02 39.74 -26.88
C LEU A 930 23.67 39.01 -27.09
N PRO A 931 23.53 37.75 -26.63
CA PRO A 931 22.23 37.06 -26.66
C PRO A 931 21.14 37.84 -25.92
N ALA A 932 19.95 37.97 -26.53
CA ALA A 932 18.83 38.77 -25.99
C ALA A 932 18.41 38.35 -24.56
N VAL A 933 18.41 37.04 -24.27
CA VAL A 933 18.08 36.49 -22.95
C VAL A 933 19.11 36.92 -21.88
N MET A 934 20.39 36.96 -22.25
CA MET A 934 21.45 37.42 -21.35
C MET A 934 21.36 38.93 -21.12
N LEU A 935 21.04 39.70 -22.17
CA LEU A 935 20.79 41.14 -22.03
C LEU A 935 19.58 41.44 -21.14
N ALA A 936 18.49 40.66 -21.24
CA ALA A 936 17.33 40.79 -20.36
C ALA A 936 17.68 40.47 -18.90
N ALA A 937 18.38 39.35 -18.65
CA ALA A 937 18.82 38.97 -17.31
C ALA A 937 19.77 39.99 -16.67
N ILE A 938 20.69 40.57 -17.45
CA ILE A 938 21.56 41.66 -16.99
C ILE A 938 20.72 42.91 -16.70
N ARG A 939 19.80 43.30 -17.59
CA ARG A 939 18.97 44.49 -17.41
C ARG A 939 18.24 44.49 -16.07
N GLU A 940 17.62 43.36 -15.72
CA GLU A 940 16.85 43.24 -14.47
C GLU A 940 17.72 43.26 -13.22
N ASN A 941 18.93 42.66 -13.28
CA ASN A 941 19.72 42.37 -12.07
C ASN A 941 20.98 43.24 -11.90
N LEU A 942 21.39 43.97 -12.94
CA LEU A 942 22.52 44.93 -12.90
C LEU A 942 22.43 45.95 -11.74
N PRO A 943 21.24 46.43 -11.30
CA PRO A 943 21.18 47.34 -10.16
C PRO A 943 21.81 46.76 -8.88
N PHE A 944 21.61 45.46 -8.61
CA PHE A 944 22.18 44.81 -7.44
C PHE A 944 23.71 44.71 -7.51
N PHE A 945 24.25 44.40 -8.68
CA PHE A 945 25.70 44.37 -8.90
C PHE A 945 26.33 45.75 -8.70
N LEU A 946 25.74 46.80 -9.27
CA LEU A 946 26.27 48.16 -9.15
C LEU A 946 26.23 48.69 -7.72
N GLN A 947 25.16 48.40 -6.98
CA GLN A 947 25.05 48.76 -5.56
C GLN A 947 26.14 48.07 -4.73
N GLY A 948 26.34 46.77 -4.92
CA GLY A 948 27.39 46.03 -4.21
C GLY A 948 28.81 46.46 -4.58
N LEU A 949 29.09 46.67 -5.87
CA LEU A 949 30.39 47.15 -6.35
C LEU A 949 30.72 48.54 -5.81
N SER A 950 29.74 49.46 -5.81
CA SER A 950 29.94 50.81 -5.27
C SER A 950 30.26 50.77 -3.77
N PHE A 951 29.57 49.92 -3.00
CA PHE A 951 29.88 49.69 -1.59
C PHE A 951 31.32 49.22 -1.39
N VAL A 952 31.76 48.20 -2.15
CA VAL A 952 33.11 47.64 -2.05
C VAL A 952 34.16 48.70 -2.40
N CYS A 953 33.92 49.52 -3.43
CA CYS A 953 34.82 50.60 -3.82
C CYS A 953 35.02 51.64 -2.70
N CYS A 954 33.95 51.98 -1.97
CA CYS A 954 33.99 52.97 -0.89
C CYS A 954 34.69 52.45 0.38
N HIS A 955 34.63 51.14 0.64
CA HIS A 955 35.09 50.53 1.89
C HIS A 955 36.41 49.73 1.77
N CYS A 956 37.02 49.71 0.59
CA CYS A 956 38.29 49.02 0.37
C CYS A 956 39.45 49.77 1.06
N GLN A 957 40.17 49.11 1.96
CA GLN A 957 41.26 49.71 2.75
C GLN A 957 42.57 49.93 1.94
N SER A 958 42.71 49.28 0.78
CA SER A 958 43.91 49.38 -0.07
C SER A 958 43.71 50.35 -1.23
N GLN A 959 44.55 51.38 -1.32
CA GLN A 959 44.46 52.43 -2.35
C GLN A 959 44.62 51.88 -3.78
N SER A 960 45.53 50.93 -4.01
CA SER A 960 45.76 50.34 -5.34
C SER A 960 44.61 49.45 -5.81
N GLN A 961 44.03 48.69 -4.89
CA GLN A 961 42.88 47.82 -5.19
C GLN A 961 41.59 48.61 -5.38
N SER A 962 41.39 49.67 -4.61
CA SER A 962 40.27 50.60 -4.79
C SER A 962 40.33 51.27 -6.18
N ALA A 963 41.52 51.68 -6.66
CA ALA A 963 41.66 52.24 -8.00
C ALA A 963 41.27 51.25 -9.11
N TYR A 964 41.68 49.99 -8.99
CA TYR A 964 41.32 48.94 -9.96
C TYR A 964 39.83 48.60 -9.94
N LEU A 965 39.22 48.47 -8.76
CA LEU A 965 37.77 48.24 -8.62
C LEU A 965 36.94 49.41 -9.18
N ASN A 966 37.40 50.65 -8.97
CA ASN A 966 36.80 51.83 -9.57
C ASN A 966 36.90 51.82 -11.10
N GLN A 967 38.01 51.32 -11.65
CA GLN A 967 38.15 51.12 -13.09
C GLN A 967 37.17 50.07 -13.61
N LEU A 968 37.04 48.92 -12.94
CA LEU A 968 36.07 47.88 -13.31
C LEU A 968 34.62 48.39 -13.23
N LEU A 969 34.28 49.17 -12.20
CA LEU A 969 32.96 49.80 -12.09
C LEU A 969 32.68 50.75 -13.27
N ARG A 970 33.68 51.56 -13.66
CA ARG A 970 33.59 52.43 -14.84
C ARG A 970 33.41 51.61 -16.12
N ASP A 971 34.14 50.52 -16.28
CA ASP A 971 34.05 49.65 -17.46
C ASP A 971 32.68 48.97 -17.58
N VAL A 972 32.11 48.48 -16.48
CA VAL A 972 30.74 47.92 -16.46
C VAL A 972 29.71 48.99 -16.86
N ILE A 973 29.77 50.18 -16.26
CA ILE A 973 28.86 51.30 -16.58
C ILE A 973 29.01 51.68 -18.05
N ARG A 974 30.24 51.83 -18.54
CA ARG A 974 30.57 52.15 -19.93
C ARG A 974 29.93 51.19 -20.92
N GLN A 975 30.05 49.88 -20.67
CA GLN A 975 29.57 48.85 -21.59
C GLN A 975 28.05 48.75 -21.64
N TYR A 976 27.35 48.95 -20.52
CA TYR A 976 25.91 48.73 -20.43
C TYR A 976 25.06 49.99 -20.57
N LEU A 977 25.60 51.19 -20.29
CA LEU A 977 24.90 52.46 -20.49
C LEU A 977 24.44 52.60 -21.93
N GLY A 978 25.34 52.48 -22.91
CA GLY A 978 25.02 52.61 -24.34
C GLY A 978 24.05 51.53 -24.88
N ARG A 979 24.08 50.32 -24.31
CA ARG A 979 23.28 49.16 -24.77
C ARG A 979 21.81 49.24 -24.34
N PHE A 980 21.51 49.77 -23.16
CA PHE A 980 20.14 49.85 -22.64
C PHE A 980 19.42 51.17 -22.95
N LEU A 981 20.13 52.21 -23.40
CA LEU A 981 19.52 53.47 -23.86
C LEU A 981 18.55 53.29 -25.05
N PHE A 982 18.66 52.19 -25.81
CA PHE A 982 17.79 51.88 -26.95
C PHE A 982 16.50 51.11 -26.61
N LEU A 983 16.52 50.32 -25.53
CA LEU A 983 15.50 49.30 -25.25
C LEU A 983 14.42 49.76 -24.26
N SER A 984 14.49 51.02 -23.83
CA SER A 984 13.58 51.57 -22.81
C SER A 984 12.68 52.62 -23.45
N SER A 985 11.41 52.26 -23.70
CA SER A 985 10.37 53.21 -24.12
C SER A 985 10.04 54.28 -23.07
N ARG A 986 10.56 54.12 -21.84
CA ARG A 986 10.49 55.06 -20.72
C ARG A 986 11.87 55.22 -20.07
N ALA A 987 12.39 56.44 -19.95
CA ALA A 987 13.72 56.71 -19.38
C ALA A 987 13.89 56.15 -17.95
N GLY A 988 12.84 56.14 -17.12
CA GLY A 988 12.88 55.71 -15.71
C GLY A 988 13.11 54.22 -15.43
N HIS A 989 13.20 53.35 -16.43
CA HIS A 989 13.43 51.90 -16.23
C HIS A 989 14.85 51.45 -16.61
N HIS A 990 15.80 52.39 -16.68
CA HIS A 990 17.19 52.05 -16.95
C HIS A 990 17.85 51.39 -15.72
N PRO A 991 18.61 50.28 -15.87
CA PRO A 991 19.19 49.55 -14.74
C PRO A 991 20.09 50.39 -13.83
N ILE A 992 20.94 51.24 -14.44
CA ILE A 992 21.79 52.17 -13.67
C ILE A 992 20.94 53.16 -12.84
N LEU A 993 19.82 53.65 -13.37
CA LEU A 993 18.92 54.57 -12.62
C LEU A 993 18.20 53.87 -11.48
N LEU A 994 17.92 52.57 -11.60
CA LEU A 994 17.36 51.77 -10.51
C LEU A 994 18.39 51.53 -9.41
N ALA A 995 19.68 51.49 -9.74
CA ALA A 995 20.77 51.36 -8.78
C ALA A 995 20.95 52.63 -7.93
N LEU A 996 20.66 53.80 -8.50
CA LEU A 996 20.81 55.13 -7.88
C LEU A 996 19.68 55.51 -6.90
N CYS A 997 18.72 54.62 -6.64
CA CYS A 997 17.63 54.87 -5.70
C CYS A 997 18.13 54.83 -4.24
N GLY A 998 18.30 56.00 -3.61
CA GLY A 998 18.60 56.15 -2.17
C GLY A 998 19.59 57.29 -1.87
N SER A 999 19.62 57.77 -0.62
CA SER A 999 20.55 58.82 -0.15
C SER A 999 21.83 58.26 0.47
N ALA A 1000 22.17 57.01 0.19
CA ALA A 1000 23.31 56.32 0.77
C ALA A 1000 24.63 56.77 0.09
N PRO A 1001 25.76 56.81 0.81
CA PRO A 1001 27.05 57.27 0.26
C PRO A 1001 27.49 56.47 -0.99
N GLU A 1002 27.10 55.20 -1.08
CA GLU A 1002 27.39 54.34 -2.23
C GLU A 1002 26.61 54.76 -3.49
N ALA A 1003 25.38 55.26 -3.32
CA ALA A 1003 24.56 55.77 -4.43
C ALA A 1003 25.16 57.06 -5.01
N ILE A 1004 25.71 57.93 -4.13
CA ILE A 1004 26.42 59.15 -4.53
C ILE A 1004 27.70 58.80 -5.28
N HIS A 1005 28.48 57.83 -4.79
CA HIS A 1005 29.70 57.36 -5.48
C HIS A 1005 29.39 56.76 -6.87
N LEU A 1006 28.31 55.97 -6.97
CA LEU A 1006 27.85 55.41 -8.24
C LEU A 1006 27.40 56.51 -9.21
N HIS A 1007 26.72 57.55 -8.72
CA HIS A 1007 26.32 58.72 -9.50
C HIS A 1007 27.55 59.44 -10.06
N LYS A 1008 28.53 59.76 -9.22
CA LYS A 1008 29.80 60.40 -9.63
C LYS A 1008 30.51 59.61 -10.73
N THR A 1009 30.57 58.29 -10.57
CA THR A 1009 31.21 57.40 -11.55
C THR A 1009 30.43 57.35 -12.87
N SER A 1010 29.09 57.36 -12.81
CA SER A 1010 28.23 57.39 -13.99
C SER A 1010 28.38 58.70 -14.79
N VAL A 1011 28.43 59.83 -14.10
CA VAL A 1011 28.64 61.16 -14.69
C VAL A 1011 30.01 61.26 -15.37
N GLN A 1012 31.05 60.70 -14.75
CA GLN A 1012 32.38 60.61 -15.35
C GLN A 1012 32.35 59.81 -16.66
N VAL A 1013 31.69 58.64 -16.69
CA VAL A 1013 31.59 57.81 -17.90
C VAL A 1013 30.84 58.53 -19.03
N ILE A 1014 29.75 59.23 -18.71
CA ILE A 1014 28.98 60.01 -19.69
C ILE A 1014 29.87 61.05 -20.40
N ARG A 1015 30.76 61.71 -19.65
CA ARG A 1015 31.70 62.70 -20.18
C ARG A 1015 32.82 62.07 -21.00
N TYR A 1016 33.50 61.04 -20.48
CA TYR A 1016 34.70 60.48 -21.11
C TYR A 1016 34.41 59.66 -22.39
N GLU A 1017 33.24 59.04 -22.50
CA GLU A 1017 32.87 58.21 -23.67
C GLU A 1017 32.25 58.99 -24.83
N ASN A 1018 32.41 60.31 -24.84
CA ASN A 1018 31.87 61.21 -25.87
C ASN A 1018 30.32 61.23 -26.01
N TYR A 1019 29.54 60.70 -25.05
CA TYR A 1019 28.06 60.74 -25.12
C TYR A 1019 27.51 62.17 -25.14
N LEU A 1020 28.23 63.12 -24.54
CA LEU A 1020 27.91 64.55 -24.53
C LEU A 1020 28.99 65.43 -25.19
N GLN A 1021 29.96 64.83 -25.88
CA GLN A 1021 31.08 65.55 -26.52
C GLN A 1021 30.83 65.72 -28.02
N PHE A 1022 30.69 66.98 -28.45
CA PHE A 1022 30.50 67.33 -29.86
C PHE A 1022 31.80 67.12 -30.64
N LYS A 1023 31.71 66.40 -31.78
CA LYS A 1023 32.79 66.33 -32.78
C LYS A 1023 32.59 67.48 -33.78
N GLY A 1024 33.24 68.62 -33.54
CA GLY A 1024 32.96 69.85 -34.27
C GLY A 1024 31.55 70.39 -33.93
N ASN A 1025 30.74 70.68 -34.97
CA ASN A 1025 29.34 71.12 -34.81
C ASN A 1025 28.32 69.97 -34.87
N ALA A 1026 28.77 68.72 -35.09
CA ALA A 1026 27.86 67.58 -35.15
C ALA A 1026 27.47 67.13 -33.73
N PRO A 1027 26.16 67.00 -33.43
CA PRO A 1027 25.72 66.48 -32.14
C PRO A 1027 26.08 64.99 -31.99
N PRO A 1028 26.34 64.52 -30.76
CA PRO A 1028 26.48 63.10 -30.48
C PRO A 1028 25.25 62.30 -30.91
N SER A 1029 25.46 61.07 -31.38
CA SER A 1029 24.35 60.16 -31.65
C SER A 1029 23.55 59.90 -30.38
N ARG A 1030 22.21 59.95 -30.44
CA ARG A 1030 21.30 59.64 -29.32
C ARG A 1030 21.33 60.63 -28.15
N LEU A 1031 21.72 61.88 -28.43
CA LEU A 1031 21.79 62.96 -27.46
C LEU A 1031 20.52 63.12 -26.62
N GLY A 1032 19.33 63.04 -27.24
CA GLY A 1032 18.05 63.14 -26.51
C GLY A 1032 17.85 62.06 -25.45
N SER A 1033 18.21 60.80 -25.73
CA SER A 1033 18.11 59.69 -24.76
C SER A 1033 19.11 59.82 -23.62
N VAL A 1034 20.32 60.31 -23.91
CA VAL A 1034 21.36 60.55 -22.90
C VAL A 1034 20.93 61.68 -21.96
N LEU A 1035 20.41 62.79 -22.50
CA LEU A 1035 19.91 63.91 -21.68
C LEU A 1035 18.72 63.50 -20.81
N ALA A 1036 17.77 62.72 -21.36
CA ALA A 1036 16.66 62.19 -20.57
C ALA A 1036 17.14 61.27 -19.42
N PHE A 1037 18.15 60.44 -19.67
CA PHE A 1037 18.78 59.62 -18.64
C PHE A 1037 19.46 60.49 -17.57
N THR A 1038 20.22 61.50 -17.97
CA THR A 1038 20.94 62.40 -17.05
C THR A 1038 19.98 63.19 -16.15
N LEU A 1039 18.87 63.70 -16.71
CA LEU A 1039 17.83 64.39 -15.93
C LEU A 1039 17.23 63.48 -14.85
N GLU A 1040 16.83 62.26 -15.24
CA GLU A 1040 16.25 61.29 -14.31
C GLU A 1040 17.28 60.81 -13.26
N ALA A 1041 18.57 60.68 -13.61
CA ALA A 1041 19.63 60.37 -12.66
C ALA A 1041 19.76 61.45 -11.57
N LEU A 1042 19.82 62.72 -11.98
CA LEU A 1042 19.89 63.87 -11.09
C LEU A 1042 18.66 63.95 -10.16
N GLN A 1043 17.47 63.65 -10.68
CA GLN A 1043 16.22 63.62 -9.90
C GLN A 1043 16.20 62.51 -8.84
N ARG A 1044 16.78 61.33 -9.11
CA ARG A 1044 16.79 60.19 -8.16
C ARG A 1044 17.81 60.32 -7.04
N THR A 1045 18.96 60.91 -7.33
CA THR A 1045 20.04 61.08 -6.35
C THR A 1045 19.71 62.15 -5.31
N LYS A 1046 18.80 63.11 -5.62
CA LYS A 1046 18.32 64.20 -4.73
C LYS A 1046 19.40 65.16 -4.18
N SER A 1047 20.69 64.87 -4.38
CA SER A 1047 21.83 65.70 -4.01
C SER A 1047 22.63 66.10 -5.23
N ILE A 1048 22.86 67.40 -5.43
CA ILE A 1048 23.75 67.93 -6.48
C ILE A 1048 25.17 68.01 -5.94
N GLU A 1049 26.11 67.47 -6.71
CA GLU A 1049 27.54 67.46 -6.39
C GLU A 1049 28.31 68.44 -7.30
N ILE A 1050 29.49 68.89 -6.87
CA ILE A 1050 30.34 69.81 -7.64
C ILE A 1050 30.67 69.25 -9.03
N CYS A 1051 30.85 67.92 -9.11
CA CYS A 1051 31.09 67.23 -10.36
C CYS A 1051 29.93 67.35 -11.37
N ASP A 1052 28.68 67.48 -10.92
CA ASP A 1052 27.54 67.63 -11.83
C ASP A 1052 27.60 68.99 -12.54
N VAL A 1053 27.96 70.04 -11.80
CA VAL A 1053 28.13 71.40 -12.32
C VAL A 1053 29.35 71.49 -13.23
N GLU A 1054 30.50 70.95 -12.83
CA GLU A 1054 31.72 71.03 -13.64
C GLU A 1054 31.68 70.16 -14.90
N MET A 1055 31.01 69.00 -14.85
CA MET A 1055 31.11 67.99 -15.92
C MET A 1055 29.90 67.98 -16.86
N LEU A 1056 28.68 68.24 -16.38
CA LEU A 1056 27.46 68.15 -17.20
C LEU A 1056 27.03 69.52 -17.76
N LEU A 1057 27.08 70.57 -16.94
CA LEU A 1057 26.57 71.90 -17.31
C LEU A 1057 27.22 72.48 -18.59
N PRO A 1058 28.55 72.42 -18.81
CA PRO A 1058 29.15 72.92 -20.05
C PRO A 1058 28.61 72.23 -21.31
N SER A 1059 28.38 70.91 -21.23
CA SER A 1059 27.81 70.14 -22.35
C SER A 1059 26.33 70.45 -22.57
N VAL A 1060 25.55 70.65 -21.52
CA VAL A 1060 24.12 71.03 -21.59
C VAL A 1060 23.96 72.40 -22.23
N LEU A 1061 24.77 73.38 -21.80
CA LEU A 1061 24.80 74.72 -22.38
C LEU A 1061 25.19 74.70 -23.86
N LYS A 1062 26.15 73.86 -24.23
CA LYS A 1062 26.53 73.62 -25.63
C LYS A 1062 25.40 73.00 -26.47
N CYS A 1063 24.58 72.12 -25.88
CA CYS A 1063 23.41 71.54 -26.55
C CYS A 1063 22.34 72.59 -26.85
N LEU A 1064 22.07 73.52 -25.93
CA LEU A 1064 21.09 74.60 -26.11
C LEU A 1064 21.46 75.56 -27.25
N ILE A 1065 22.75 75.75 -27.51
CA ILE A 1065 23.27 76.54 -28.63
C ILE A 1065 23.22 75.77 -29.94
N LEU A 1066 23.89 74.61 -30.00
CA LEU A 1066 24.24 73.96 -31.27
C LEU A 1066 23.12 73.05 -31.83
N VAL A 1067 22.13 72.66 -31.02
CA VAL A 1067 21.12 71.66 -31.42
C VAL A 1067 19.73 72.30 -31.48
N ASN A 1068 19.09 72.26 -32.65
CA ASN A 1068 17.75 72.84 -32.87
C ASN A 1068 16.59 71.85 -32.68
N GLU A 1069 16.85 70.61 -32.28
CA GLU A 1069 15.82 69.62 -32.01
C GLU A 1069 14.99 69.98 -30.77
N PRO A 1070 13.64 70.04 -30.86
CA PRO A 1070 12.78 70.56 -29.80
C PRO A 1070 12.86 69.73 -28.50
N GLN A 1071 12.97 68.40 -28.62
CA GLN A 1071 13.09 67.50 -27.48
C GLN A 1071 14.40 67.71 -26.72
N VAL A 1072 15.52 67.88 -27.45
CA VAL A 1072 16.85 68.14 -26.86
C VAL A 1072 16.89 69.49 -26.16
N LYS A 1073 16.29 70.54 -26.76
CA LYS A 1073 16.19 71.86 -26.12
C LYS A 1073 15.37 71.81 -24.83
N LYS A 1074 14.22 71.11 -24.85
CA LYS A 1074 13.38 70.93 -23.66
C LYS A 1074 14.15 70.24 -22.53
N LEU A 1075 14.73 69.07 -22.79
CA LEU A 1075 15.48 68.30 -21.79
C LEU A 1075 16.70 69.06 -21.26
N SER A 1076 17.43 69.76 -22.14
CA SER A 1076 18.59 70.56 -21.73
C SER A 1076 18.18 71.75 -20.86
N THR A 1077 17.01 72.35 -21.12
CA THR A 1077 16.46 73.44 -20.29
C THR A 1077 16.00 72.91 -18.93
N GLU A 1078 15.38 71.74 -18.87
CA GLU A 1078 14.97 71.09 -17.62
C GLU A 1078 16.19 70.70 -16.76
N ILE A 1079 17.27 70.20 -17.36
CA ILE A 1079 18.54 69.90 -16.65
C ILE A 1079 19.18 71.18 -16.13
N LEU A 1080 19.21 72.23 -16.96
CA LEU A 1080 19.72 73.55 -16.58
C LEU A 1080 18.95 74.11 -15.38
N GLN A 1081 17.62 74.04 -15.42
CA GLN A 1081 16.74 74.43 -14.33
C GLN A 1081 17.03 73.65 -13.05
N TYR A 1082 17.08 72.32 -13.14
CA TYR A 1082 17.34 71.45 -11.99
C TYR A 1082 18.70 71.73 -11.33
N LEU A 1083 19.75 71.93 -12.14
CA LEU A 1083 21.09 72.23 -11.62
C LEU A 1083 21.16 73.60 -10.94
N VAL A 1084 20.53 74.62 -11.51
CA VAL A 1084 20.54 75.99 -10.95
C VAL A 1084 19.71 76.05 -9.66
N GLU A 1085 18.49 75.52 -9.66
CA GLU A 1085 17.61 75.51 -8.47
C GLU A 1085 18.21 74.70 -7.31
N GLY A 1086 18.77 73.51 -7.59
CA GLY A 1086 19.36 72.68 -6.54
C GLY A 1086 20.68 73.23 -5.99
N CYS A 1087 21.43 74.04 -6.75
CA CYS A 1087 22.59 74.76 -6.22
C CYS A 1087 22.21 75.92 -5.29
N GLN A 1088 21.01 76.50 -5.44
CA GLN A 1088 20.50 77.56 -4.56
C GLN A 1088 19.95 77.01 -3.23
N ALA A 1089 19.38 75.80 -3.24
CA ALA A 1089 18.74 75.21 -2.07
C ALA A 1089 19.73 74.87 -0.92
N ARG A 1090 21.05 74.90 -1.16
CA ARG A 1090 22.08 74.53 -0.18
C ARG A 1090 22.93 75.76 0.18
N PRO A 1091 23.04 76.16 1.46
CA PRO A 1091 23.69 77.42 1.87
C PRO A 1091 25.24 77.42 1.82
N GLY A 1092 25.85 76.55 1.01
CA GLY A 1092 27.32 76.44 0.86
C GLY A 1092 27.83 77.14 -0.39
N GLY A 1093 28.71 78.13 -0.23
CA GLY A 1093 29.19 79.00 -1.32
C GLY A 1093 29.99 78.32 -2.44
N GLU A 1094 30.52 77.10 -2.25
CA GLU A 1094 31.39 76.43 -3.22
C GLU A 1094 30.68 76.08 -4.54
N LEU A 1095 29.46 75.53 -4.48
CA LEU A 1095 28.69 75.20 -5.68
C LEU A 1095 28.31 76.45 -6.48
N ALA A 1096 27.94 77.53 -5.79
CA ALA A 1096 27.62 78.81 -6.42
C ALA A 1096 28.85 79.41 -7.13
N THR A 1097 30.04 79.33 -6.54
CA THR A 1097 31.27 79.81 -7.19
C THR A 1097 31.62 79.02 -8.45
N GLN A 1098 31.44 77.69 -8.42
CA GLN A 1098 31.69 76.84 -9.60
C GLN A 1098 30.65 77.08 -10.69
N LEU A 1099 29.37 77.27 -10.31
CA LEU A 1099 28.31 77.64 -11.24
C LEU A 1099 28.64 78.95 -11.97
N ILE A 1100 29.06 79.98 -11.24
CA ILE A 1100 29.50 81.27 -11.80
C ILE A 1100 30.69 81.07 -12.76
N SER A 1101 31.68 80.28 -12.37
CA SER A 1101 32.86 79.98 -13.20
C SER A 1101 32.50 79.37 -14.55
N VAL A 1102 31.63 78.35 -14.55
CA VAL A 1102 31.18 77.67 -15.78
C VAL A 1102 30.42 78.62 -16.70
N PHE A 1103 29.53 79.46 -16.17
CA PHE A 1103 28.80 80.44 -16.99
C PHE A 1103 29.69 81.55 -17.54
N ARG A 1104 30.71 82.00 -16.79
CA ARG A 1104 31.70 82.97 -17.30
C ARG A 1104 32.44 82.40 -18.51
N GLN A 1105 32.91 81.15 -18.40
CA GLN A 1105 33.59 80.47 -19.49
C GLN A 1105 32.66 80.31 -20.71
N PHE A 1106 31.40 79.91 -20.49
CA PHE A 1106 30.40 79.79 -21.55
C PHE A 1106 30.15 81.10 -22.31
N ILE A 1107 30.03 82.22 -21.61
CA ILE A 1107 29.85 83.55 -22.22
C ILE A 1107 31.07 83.91 -23.06
N GLN A 1108 32.27 83.69 -22.54
CA GLN A 1108 33.51 84.01 -23.26
C GLN A 1108 33.66 83.18 -24.54
N ASP A 1109 33.34 81.89 -24.48
CA ASP A 1109 33.56 80.95 -25.59
C ASP A 1109 32.55 81.13 -26.75
N TYR A 1110 31.27 81.42 -26.47
CA TYR A 1110 30.20 81.35 -27.49
C TYR A 1110 29.61 82.70 -27.92
N THR A 1111 29.76 83.78 -27.15
CA THR A 1111 29.13 85.08 -27.46
C THR A 1111 29.60 85.69 -28.79
N THR A 1112 30.81 85.33 -29.26
CA THR A 1112 31.34 85.86 -30.52
C THR A 1112 30.63 85.33 -31.77
N VAL A 1113 30.07 84.10 -31.71
CA VAL A 1113 29.47 83.39 -32.84
C VAL A 1113 27.96 83.15 -32.67
N TYR A 1114 27.46 82.98 -31.44
CA TYR A 1114 26.07 82.59 -31.13
C TYR A 1114 25.42 83.51 -30.07
N ASP A 1115 25.71 84.80 -30.15
CA ASP A 1115 25.20 85.88 -29.30
C ASP A 1115 23.70 85.81 -28.94
N HIS A 1116 22.79 85.72 -29.90
CA HIS A 1116 21.34 85.71 -29.63
C HIS A 1116 20.92 84.49 -28.78
N GLN A 1117 21.55 83.34 -29.02
CA GLN A 1117 21.24 82.11 -28.30
C GLN A 1117 21.82 82.13 -26.89
N VAL A 1118 23.03 82.68 -26.72
CA VAL A 1118 23.66 82.87 -25.39
C VAL A 1118 22.80 83.78 -24.52
N TYR A 1119 22.36 84.95 -25.03
CA TYR A 1119 21.53 85.87 -24.24
C TYR A 1119 20.13 85.29 -23.93
N SER A 1120 19.52 84.53 -24.83
CA SER A 1120 18.25 83.84 -24.57
C SER A 1120 18.37 82.77 -23.47
N ILE A 1121 19.49 82.05 -23.41
CA ILE A 1121 19.77 81.10 -22.31
C ILE A 1121 19.97 81.86 -21.00
N LEU A 1122 20.69 83.00 -21.01
CA LEU A 1122 20.89 83.83 -19.83
C LEU A 1122 19.59 84.48 -19.33
N GLU A 1123 18.66 84.85 -20.22
CA GLU A 1123 17.30 85.30 -19.86
C GLU A 1123 16.55 84.18 -19.12
N THR A 1124 16.65 82.94 -19.60
CA THR A 1124 16.09 81.76 -18.90
C THR A 1124 16.74 81.57 -17.52
N VAL A 1125 18.05 81.75 -17.41
CA VAL A 1125 18.79 81.66 -16.14
C VAL A 1125 18.47 82.83 -15.20
N ALA A 1126 18.17 84.03 -15.71
CA ALA A 1126 17.79 85.21 -14.92
C ALA A 1126 16.46 84.97 -14.18
N VAL A 1127 15.51 84.31 -14.83
CA VAL A 1127 14.24 83.88 -14.23
C VAL A 1127 14.46 82.88 -13.10
N LEU A 1128 15.43 81.98 -13.25
CA LEU A 1128 15.76 80.95 -12.24
C LEU A 1128 16.62 81.50 -11.10
N SER A 1129 17.51 82.45 -11.38
CA SER A 1129 18.50 82.98 -10.42
C SER A 1129 18.97 84.38 -10.81
N GLN A 1130 18.27 85.42 -10.34
CA GLN A 1130 18.68 86.81 -10.54
C GLN A 1130 20.08 87.09 -9.97
N SER A 1131 20.40 86.53 -8.79
CA SER A 1131 21.70 86.70 -8.14
C SER A 1131 22.88 86.16 -8.97
N LEU A 1132 22.68 85.05 -9.69
CA LEU A 1132 23.70 84.46 -10.56
C LEU A 1132 23.99 85.35 -11.76
N VAL A 1133 22.95 85.89 -12.40
CA VAL A 1133 23.09 86.75 -13.58
C VAL A 1133 23.73 88.09 -13.21
N ILE A 1134 23.41 88.68 -12.06
CA ILE A 1134 24.08 89.89 -11.55
C ILE A 1134 25.60 89.70 -11.46
N CYS A 1135 26.05 88.53 -10.97
CA CYS A 1135 27.48 88.18 -10.88
C CYS A 1135 28.18 87.97 -12.24
N LEU A 1136 27.41 87.79 -13.32
CA LEU A 1136 27.89 87.57 -14.68
C LEU A 1136 27.88 88.84 -15.55
N ILE A 1137 27.16 89.89 -15.13
CA ILE A 1137 27.09 91.19 -15.84
C ILE A 1137 28.46 91.70 -16.29
N PRO A 1138 29.52 91.73 -15.43
CA PRO A 1138 30.83 92.24 -15.86
C PRO A 1138 31.41 91.49 -17.06
N THR A 1139 31.28 90.15 -17.06
CA THR A 1139 31.75 89.29 -18.15
C THR A 1139 30.90 89.47 -19.42
N MET A 1140 29.59 89.67 -19.27
CA MET A 1140 28.71 89.95 -20.41
C MET A 1140 29.01 91.32 -21.05
N THR A 1141 29.24 92.35 -20.24
CA THR A 1141 29.62 93.69 -20.70
C THR A 1141 30.96 93.66 -21.42
N GLU A 1142 31.93 92.91 -20.90
CA GLU A 1142 33.24 92.73 -21.54
C GLU A 1142 33.13 91.97 -22.87
N ALA A 1143 32.35 90.88 -22.93
CA ALA A 1143 32.12 90.12 -24.16
C ALA A 1143 31.40 90.96 -25.24
N LEU A 1144 30.41 91.77 -24.85
CA LEU A 1144 29.72 92.71 -25.75
C LEU A 1144 30.69 93.76 -26.30
N ARG A 1145 31.50 94.38 -25.43
CA ARG A 1145 32.52 95.37 -25.81
C ARG A 1145 33.53 94.78 -26.80
N ASN A 1146 33.98 93.55 -26.55
CA ASN A 1146 34.89 92.82 -27.44
C ASN A 1146 34.25 92.46 -28.79
N SER A 1147 32.95 92.14 -28.82
CA SER A 1147 32.22 91.89 -30.08
C SER A 1147 32.01 93.16 -30.89
N GLU A 1148 31.61 94.27 -30.25
CA GLU A 1148 31.45 95.58 -30.88
C GLU A 1148 32.77 96.12 -31.43
N TYR A 1149 33.88 95.90 -30.72
CA TYR A 1149 35.22 96.27 -31.17
C TYR A 1149 35.67 95.48 -32.42
N LYS A 1150 35.34 94.18 -32.50
CA LYS A 1150 35.72 93.32 -33.64
C LYS A 1150 34.83 93.47 -34.89
N GLN A 1151 33.56 93.84 -34.75
CA GLN A 1151 32.58 93.91 -35.86
C GLN A 1151 32.18 95.34 -36.27
N GLY A 1152 32.62 96.36 -35.52
CA GLY A 1152 32.33 97.78 -35.74
C GLY A 1152 31.11 98.27 -34.94
N LEU A 1153 31.25 99.43 -34.29
CA LEU A 1153 30.22 100.09 -33.49
C LEU A 1153 28.93 100.32 -34.31
N GLY A 1154 27.78 99.89 -33.78
CA GLY A 1154 26.45 100.20 -34.33
C GLY A 1154 25.83 99.20 -35.32
N ARG A 1155 26.56 98.15 -35.77
CA ARG A 1155 26.00 97.11 -36.67
C ARG A 1155 25.26 95.97 -35.94
N ASN A 1156 25.22 96.02 -34.62
CA ASN A 1156 24.74 94.95 -33.73
C ASN A 1156 23.50 95.36 -32.93
N THR A 1157 22.54 96.09 -33.53
CA THR A 1157 21.31 96.55 -32.85
C THR A 1157 20.49 95.41 -32.23
N LEU A 1158 20.45 94.24 -32.88
CA LEU A 1158 19.82 93.03 -32.33
C LEU A 1158 20.55 92.50 -31.09
N LYS A 1159 21.89 92.65 -31.00
CA LYS A 1159 22.69 92.21 -29.85
C LYS A 1159 22.51 93.12 -28.64
N SER A 1160 22.58 94.43 -28.87
CA SER A 1160 22.36 95.43 -27.80
C SER A 1160 20.93 95.36 -27.26
N CYS A 1161 19.95 95.01 -28.10
CA CYS A 1161 18.55 94.78 -27.69
C CYS A 1161 18.38 93.48 -26.89
N ALA A 1162 19.02 92.37 -27.29
CA ALA A 1162 18.99 91.13 -26.52
C ALA A 1162 19.71 91.28 -25.16
N PHE A 1163 20.83 92.00 -25.12
CA PHE A 1163 21.56 92.32 -23.89
C PHE A 1163 20.77 93.25 -22.96
N SER A 1164 20.12 94.30 -23.49
CA SER A 1164 19.28 95.19 -22.68
C SER A 1164 18.04 94.48 -22.13
N LYS A 1165 17.47 93.54 -22.89
CA LYS A 1165 16.35 92.72 -22.45
C LYS A 1165 16.76 91.74 -21.33
N ALA A 1166 17.94 91.13 -21.42
CA ALA A 1166 18.50 90.29 -20.35
C ALA A 1166 18.89 91.06 -19.07
N LEU A 1167 19.16 92.37 -19.17
CA LEU A 1167 19.36 93.28 -18.03
C LEU A 1167 18.04 93.80 -17.42
N TRP A 1168 16.92 93.69 -18.15
CA TRP A 1168 15.61 94.18 -17.72
C TRP A 1168 14.87 93.17 -16.82
N PHE A 1169 15.13 91.87 -17.01
CA PHE A 1169 14.75 90.78 -16.12
C PHE A 1169 15.73 90.67 -14.93
#